data_AF-A0A1F5AMD4-F1
#
_entry.id   AF-A0A1F5AMD4-F1
#
_cell.length_a   1.000
_cell.length_b   1.000
_cell.length_c   1.000
_cell.angle_alpha   90.00
_cell.angle_beta   90.00
_cell.angle_gamma   90.00
#
_symmetry.space_group_name_H-M   'P 1'
#
loop_
_entity.id
_entity.type
_entity.pdbx_description
1 polymer ?
#
loop_
_entity_poly.entity_id
_entity_poly.type
_entity_poly.pdbx_seq_one_letter_code
_entity_poly.pdbx_strand_id
1 'polypeptide(L)'
;MGRKTVVISSGTCGQASGSLGILGALRREVERRGLGDGVLLKTTGCHGFCELEPNVVIYPAGVFYKNLKPEDVPAIIEETLVHDRIIPSLVFEDPATGAKTELQKDIPFYGKQLRLLTENNLHIDPARIEDYILLDGYQALAKVLFDMTSEEVIREIADSGLRGRGGAGFPTGRKWQLCRESPADRRYVICNADEGNPGTFMDRSILGANPHSVIEGLIIGAYAIGAADGFIYVRMEAPLALQRVTLARDTARKCGLLGKSILGSEFHFDIHVVEGAGAFVCGEETSLMASIEGRRASPRQRPPFPAQSGLWGKPTNINNVETWANVPLIINRGAAWYNRVGTEKSKGTKIFSLVGKIRQGGNIEVPMGISLREIVYDIGGGIQDGKRFKAIQTGGPSGGCLPAGKLDLTIDYDNLVQAGSTMGSGGMIVMDETTCMVDVARHYLHFTQEESCGKCVPCRVGTRQMHEILVRIAEGRGEERDLEQLESLGSTIMAASLCGLGQSAPKPVLSTLRHFRDEYLEHIRNKRCASLVCREIVSAPCQYACPIGQEAPVYIALAAQNKLQEALDIIYKDNPLPFVCGRVCDHPCETVCEAGKTARPIAVRALKRFVLDWARREGRRPSLPEPVRRDDAVAVVGSGPAGLTAAYFLARKGCSVTVFEAAESPGGSLRAMVPDFRLPKEILELDIENIRKAGVTIETQAALGRDFSLDDLFRRGFKAVLIAAGAQRPRKHKIPGENALGVHRAGDLLKTSKAGKSAGLGKRVGVLGGGWLALDAARTAVRNPGTEKVIIFFSGQEKHLGVDESDVQNAGGEGVEFRFLCAPGAVLTEKDRVTGLECRGLELGPVDENGRRALKPVARSGYRVELDTVVVVAGGAAGLPSIARKEGLETTESGALAVDPRTMATNRPGVFAGGEAAAGPIPVVQAMAWGRKAAESIGRYIDGDLSEPVAKAVRPSFYVPEYDRAGGPPALADRPDMPMLPEARRKKNHREVETGLLADSALGEARRCLRCELRTKEGIEALGGGDD
;
A
#
# COMPACT_ATOMS: atom_id res chain seq x y z
N MET A 1 -28.55 -36.52 -19.36
CA MET A 1 -27.65 -35.64 -18.60
C MET A 1 -28.08 -35.66 -17.15
N GLY A 2 -27.15 -35.85 -16.20
CA GLY A 2 -27.46 -35.69 -14.78
C GLY A 2 -27.86 -34.25 -14.47
N ARG A 3 -28.69 -34.05 -13.44
CA ARG A 3 -29.15 -32.71 -13.04
C ARG A 3 -27.95 -31.86 -12.59
N LYS A 4 -27.69 -30.73 -13.25
CA LYS A 4 -26.63 -29.78 -12.89
C LYS A 4 -27.12 -28.87 -11.76
N THR A 5 -26.25 -28.53 -10.82
CA THR A 5 -26.59 -27.58 -9.74
C THR A 5 -25.71 -26.34 -9.86
N VAL A 6 -26.34 -25.18 -10.02
CA VAL A 6 -25.67 -23.88 -9.98
C VAL A 6 -25.85 -23.33 -8.57
N VAL A 7 -24.75 -23.22 -7.84
CA VAL A 7 -24.68 -22.68 -6.49
C VAL A 7 -24.28 -21.21 -6.59
N ILE A 8 -25.17 -20.32 -6.15
CA ILE A 8 -24.95 -18.88 -6.17
C ILE A 8 -24.58 -18.42 -4.76
N SER A 9 -23.45 -17.73 -4.61
CA SER A 9 -23.09 -17.05 -3.36
C SER A 9 -24.02 -15.87 -3.12
N SER A 10 -24.75 -15.90 -2.02
CA SER A 10 -25.69 -14.84 -1.62
C SER A 10 -25.57 -14.53 -0.13
N GLY A 11 -24.35 -14.58 0.39
CA GLY A 11 -23.98 -13.90 1.64
C GLY A 11 -24.01 -12.37 1.48
N THR A 12 -23.70 -11.63 2.55
CA THR A 12 -23.70 -10.16 2.54
C THR A 12 -22.81 -9.58 1.43
N CYS A 13 -21.61 -10.13 1.22
CA CYS A 13 -20.71 -9.72 0.15
C CYS A 13 -21.29 -9.99 -1.24
N GLY A 14 -21.81 -11.19 -1.49
CA GLY A 14 -22.44 -11.54 -2.77
C GLY A 14 -23.63 -10.64 -3.10
N GLN A 15 -24.50 -10.36 -2.11
CA GLN A 15 -25.63 -9.46 -2.30
C GLN A 15 -25.19 -8.02 -2.57
N ALA A 16 -24.20 -7.51 -1.82
CA ALA A 16 -23.63 -6.19 -2.03
C ALA A 16 -22.99 -6.04 -3.42
N SER A 17 -22.39 -7.12 -3.95
CA SER A 17 -21.81 -7.14 -5.30
C SER A 17 -22.83 -7.44 -6.41
N GLY A 18 -24.11 -7.67 -6.09
CA GLY A 18 -25.19 -7.82 -7.08
C GLY A 18 -25.62 -9.26 -7.40
N SER A 19 -25.33 -10.25 -6.55
CA SER A 19 -25.67 -11.66 -6.82
C SER A 19 -27.18 -11.94 -6.96
N LEU A 20 -28.05 -11.10 -6.39
CA LEU A 20 -29.49 -11.18 -6.60
C LEU A 20 -29.89 -10.91 -8.06
N GLY A 21 -29.17 -10.01 -8.75
CA GLY A 21 -29.34 -9.75 -10.17
C GLY A 21 -28.97 -10.96 -11.02
N ILE A 22 -27.87 -11.64 -10.67
CA ILE A 22 -27.43 -12.89 -11.31
C ILE A 22 -28.45 -14.00 -11.12
N LEU A 23 -28.96 -14.19 -9.90
CA LEU A 23 -30.00 -15.17 -9.60
C LEU A 23 -31.27 -14.91 -10.44
N GLY A 24 -31.70 -13.65 -10.53
CA GLY A 24 -32.86 -13.25 -11.34
C GLY A 24 -32.66 -13.54 -12.83
N ALA A 25 -31.46 -13.25 -13.36
CA ALA A 25 -31.12 -13.54 -14.75
C ALA A 25 -31.07 -15.06 -15.02
N LEU A 26 -30.45 -15.84 -14.13
CA LEU A 26 -30.41 -17.30 -14.23
C LEU A 26 -31.81 -17.92 -14.25
N ARG A 27 -32.69 -17.48 -13.34
CA ARG A 27 -34.08 -17.98 -13.29
C ARG A 27 -34.82 -17.75 -14.60
N ARG A 28 -34.79 -16.52 -15.11
CA ARG A 28 -35.45 -16.18 -16.38
C ARG A 28 -34.89 -16.98 -17.55
N GLU A 29 -33.57 -17.14 -17.62
CA GLU A 29 -32.94 -17.84 -18.75
C GLU A 29 -33.16 -19.36 -18.70
N VAL A 30 -33.14 -19.97 -17.52
CA VAL A 30 -33.50 -21.39 -17.32
C VAL A 30 -34.96 -21.63 -17.73
N GLU A 31 -35.86 -20.76 -17.32
CA GLU A 31 -37.29 -20.84 -17.67
C GLU A 31 -37.51 -20.65 -19.19
N ARG A 32 -36.91 -19.62 -19.78
CA ARG A 32 -37.01 -19.30 -21.21
C ARG A 32 -36.56 -20.47 -22.11
N ARG A 33 -35.59 -21.27 -21.65
CA ARG A 33 -35.04 -22.41 -22.40
C ARG A 33 -35.64 -23.75 -22.00
N GLY A 34 -36.59 -23.79 -21.06
CA GLY A 34 -37.21 -25.04 -20.61
C GLY A 34 -36.24 -25.99 -19.89
N LEU A 35 -35.22 -25.47 -19.19
CA LEU A 35 -34.15 -26.26 -18.56
C LEU A 35 -34.44 -26.61 -17.08
N GLY A 36 -35.66 -26.37 -16.58
CA GLY A 36 -36.00 -26.52 -15.16
C GLY A 36 -35.79 -27.93 -14.59
N ASP A 37 -36.01 -28.98 -15.39
CA ASP A 37 -35.81 -30.36 -14.96
C ASP A 37 -34.32 -30.76 -14.91
N GLY A 38 -33.47 -30.10 -15.70
CA GLY A 38 -32.04 -30.38 -15.84
C GLY A 38 -31.14 -29.51 -14.96
N VAL A 39 -31.63 -28.35 -14.49
CA VAL A 39 -30.84 -27.35 -13.74
C VAL A 39 -31.49 -27.01 -12.40
N LEU A 40 -30.75 -27.21 -11.31
CA LEU A 40 -31.11 -26.72 -9.99
C LEU A 40 -30.35 -25.44 -9.67
N LEU A 41 -31.07 -24.37 -9.35
CA LEU A 41 -30.48 -23.12 -8.84
C LEU A 41 -30.54 -23.14 -7.31
N LYS A 42 -29.39 -23.06 -6.64
CA LYS A 42 -29.28 -23.06 -5.19
C LYS A 42 -28.67 -21.75 -4.70
N THR A 43 -29.37 -21.06 -3.81
CA THR A 43 -28.90 -19.79 -3.23
C THR A 43 -28.29 -20.10 -1.87
N THR A 44 -27.02 -19.77 -1.69
CA THR A 44 -26.25 -20.17 -0.50
C THR A 44 -25.65 -18.95 0.22
N GLY A 45 -24.98 -19.20 1.34
CA GLY A 45 -24.27 -18.15 2.08
C GLY A 45 -22.97 -17.67 1.40
N CYS A 46 -22.10 -17.02 2.18
CA CYS A 46 -20.78 -16.59 1.72
C CYS A 46 -19.87 -17.81 1.49
N HIS A 47 -19.15 -17.83 0.35
CA HIS A 47 -18.20 -18.89 0.00
C HIS A 47 -16.78 -18.64 0.52
N GLY A 48 -16.51 -17.47 1.10
CA GLY A 48 -15.23 -17.09 1.66
C GLY A 48 -14.45 -16.12 0.77
N PHE A 49 -14.39 -16.33 -0.55
CA PHE A 49 -13.60 -15.51 -1.48
C PHE A 49 -14.33 -14.22 -1.90
N CYS A 50 -14.48 -13.30 -0.95
CA CYS A 50 -15.29 -12.08 -1.10
C CYS A 50 -14.83 -11.13 -2.23
N GLU A 51 -13.51 -11.07 -2.51
CA GLU A 51 -12.95 -10.20 -3.55
C GLU A 51 -13.45 -10.54 -4.97
N LEU A 52 -13.98 -11.75 -5.17
CA LEU A 52 -14.40 -12.28 -6.48
C LEU A 52 -15.93 -12.40 -6.64
N GLU A 53 -16.69 -11.78 -5.74
CA GLU A 53 -18.14 -11.73 -5.81
C GLU A 53 -18.65 -10.76 -6.90
N PRO A 54 -19.79 -11.04 -7.56
CA PRO A 54 -20.62 -12.23 -7.44
C PRO A 54 -19.96 -13.46 -8.07
N ASN A 55 -19.95 -14.59 -7.35
CA ASN A 55 -19.45 -15.86 -7.88
C ASN A 55 -20.50 -16.98 -7.85
N VAL A 56 -20.27 -18.00 -8.68
CA VAL A 56 -21.06 -19.23 -8.71
C VAL A 56 -20.16 -20.46 -8.82
N VAL A 57 -20.63 -21.57 -8.27
CA VAL A 57 -20.02 -22.90 -8.41
C VAL A 57 -21.00 -23.84 -9.10
N ILE A 58 -20.57 -24.53 -10.16
CA ILE A 58 -21.43 -25.43 -10.96
C ILE A 58 -21.01 -26.88 -10.75
N TYR A 59 -21.91 -27.68 -10.17
CA TYR A 59 -21.73 -29.11 -9.92
C TYR A 59 -22.31 -29.99 -11.05
N PRO A 60 -21.74 -31.18 -11.31
CA PRO A 60 -20.79 -31.92 -10.45
C PRO A 60 -19.31 -31.55 -10.61
N ALA A 61 -18.92 -30.87 -11.69
CA ALA A 61 -17.51 -30.58 -11.96
C ALA A 61 -16.86 -29.65 -10.93
N GLY A 62 -17.62 -28.76 -10.29
CA GLY A 62 -17.10 -27.76 -9.37
C GLY A 62 -16.49 -26.54 -10.08
N VAL A 63 -17.03 -26.20 -11.26
CA VAL A 63 -16.57 -25.06 -12.07
C VAL A 63 -16.85 -23.77 -11.33
N PHE A 64 -15.84 -22.92 -11.18
CA PHE A 64 -15.93 -21.63 -10.49
C PHE A 64 -15.91 -20.48 -11.49
N TYR A 65 -16.95 -19.65 -11.45
CA TYR A 65 -17.00 -18.38 -12.19
C TYR A 65 -17.10 -17.20 -11.24
N LYS A 66 -16.33 -16.14 -11.54
CA LYS A 66 -16.14 -14.95 -10.69
C LYS A 66 -16.61 -13.65 -11.34
N ASN A 67 -16.80 -12.61 -10.53
CA ASN A 67 -17.10 -11.24 -10.97
C ASN A 67 -18.22 -11.17 -12.02
N LEU A 68 -19.25 -12.00 -11.82
CA LEU A 68 -20.29 -12.17 -12.81
C LEU A 68 -21.15 -10.93 -12.96
N LYS A 69 -21.59 -10.68 -14.18
CA LYS A 69 -22.63 -9.71 -14.52
C LYS A 69 -23.85 -10.42 -15.09
N PRO A 70 -25.05 -9.80 -15.03
CA PRO A 70 -26.26 -10.41 -15.60
C PRO A 70 -26.11 -10.78 -17.08
N GLU A 71 -25.27 -10.07 -17.84
CA GLU A 71 -25.01 -10.29 -19.26
C GLU A 71 -24.20 -11.57 -19.55
N ASP A 72 -23.49 -12.11 -18.55
CA ASP A 72 -22.72 -13.35 -18.70
C ASP A 72 -23.61 -14.60 -18.66
N VAL A 73 -24.82 -14.48 -18.08
CA VAL A 73 -25.72 -15.61 -17.81
C VAL A 73 -26.10 -16.41 -19.07
N PRO A 74 -26.52 -15.78 -20.19
CA PRO A 74 -26.86 -16.54 -21.40
C PRO A 74 -25.73 -17.42 -21.91
N ALA A 75 -24.48 -16.94 -21.82
CA ALA A 75 -23.29 -17.70 -22.19
C ALA A 75 -23.03 -18.86 -21.21
N ILE A 76 -23.16 -18.63 -19.90
CA ILE A 76 -23.03 -19.69 -18.88
C ILE A 76 -24.02 -20.83 -19.13
N ILE A 77 -25.27 -20.50 -19.46
CA ILE A 77 -26.29 -21.51 -19.75
C ILE A 77 -25.95 -22.28 -21.01
N GLU A 78 -25.63 -21.58 -22.10
CA GLU A 78 -25.31 -22.21 -23.40
C GLU A 78 -24.04 -23.06 -23.33
N GLU A 79 -22.93 -22.47 -22.90
CA GLU A 79 -21.62 -23.09 -22.97
C GLU A 79 -21.46 -24.14 -21.86
N THR A 80 -21.75 -23.77 -20.61
CA THR A 80 -21.42 -24.63 -19.46
C THR A 80 -22.56 -25.56 -19.08
N LEU A 81 -23.82 -25.08 -19.04
CA LEU A 81 -24.94 -25.92 -18.62
C LEU A 81 -25.45 -26.84 -19.73
N VAL A 82 -25.45 -26.40 -21.00
CA VAL A 82 -25.91 -27.22 -22.13
C VAL A 82 -24.75 -27.97 -22.79
N HIS A 83 -23.61 -27.31 -23.03
CA HIS A 83 -22.52 -27.89 -23.82
C HIS A 83 -21.30 -28.41 -23.03
N ASP A 84 -21.28 -28.28 -21.70
CA ASP A 84 -20.15 -28.68 -20.85
C ASP A 84 -18.81 -28.02 -21.24
N ARG A 85 -18.86 -26.83 -21.83
CA ARG A 85 -17.70 -26.00 -22.20
C ARG A 85 -17.45 -24.91 -21.15
N ILE A 86 -16.18 -24.74 -20.81
CA ILE A 86 -15.71 -23.72 -19.88
C ILE A 86 -15.53 -22.39 -20.61
N ILE A 87 -15.87 -21.29 -19.95
CA ILE A 87 -15.71 -19.93 -20.46
C ILE A 87 -14.42 -19.33 -19.88
N PRO A 88 -13.29 -19.27 -20.63
CA PRO A 88 -11.99 -18.93 -20.06
C PRO A 88 -11.84 -17.49 -19.58
N SER A 89 -12.79 -16.60 -19.88
CA SER A 89 -12.83 -15.22 -19.37
C SER A 89 -13.45 -15.12 -17.98
N LEU A 90 -14.27 -16.10 -17.58
CA LEU A 90 -15.02 -16.08 -16.31
C LEU A 90 -14.35 -16.87 -15.18
N VAL A 91 -13.41 -17.76 -15.53
CA VAL A 91 -12.63 -18.53 -14.55
C VAL A 91 -11.65 -17.66 -13.77
N PHE A 92 -11.11 -18.20 -12.68
CA PHE A 92 -10.07 -17.53 -11.90
C PHE A 92 -8.77 -17.45 -12.70
N GLU A 93 -8.09 -16.31 -12.61
CA GLU A 93 -6.75 -16.10 -13.15
C GLU A 93 -5.86 -15.60 -12.01
N ASP A 94 -4.78 -16.32 -11.72
CA ASP A 94 -3.83 -15.96 -10.68
C ASP A 94 -3.14 -14.64 -11.06
N PRO A 95 -3.33 -13.55 -10.29
CA PRO A 95 -2.73 -12.25 -10.61
C PRO A 95 -1.20 -12.25 -10.63
N ALA A 96 -0.57 -13.26 -10.01
CA ALA A 96 0.88 -13.36 -9.90
C ALA A 96 1.53 -14.20 -11.01
N THR A 97 0.80 -15.13 -11.62
CA THR A 97 1.32 -16.07 -12.62
C THR A 97 0.59 -16.00 -13.97
N GLY A 98 -0.61 -15.43 -14.02
CA GLY A 98 -1.50 -15.48 -15.18
C GLY A 98 -2.14 -16.86 -15.41
N ALA A 99 -1.91 -17.82 -14.50
CA ALA A 99 -2.45 -19.17 -14.63
C ALA A 99 -3.97 -19.16 -14.41
N LYS A 100 -4.70 -19.77 -15.34
CA LYS A 100 -6.16 -19.90 -15.24
C LYS A 100 -6.55 -21.20 -14.56
N THR A 101 -7.54 -21.11 -13.68
CA THR A 101 -8.03 -22.24 -12.88
C THR A 101 -9.53 -22.36 -12.99
N GLU A 102 -10.01 -23.49 -13.50
CA GLU A 102 -11.42 -23.73 -13.80
C GLU A 102 -12.22 -24.20 -12.59
N LEU A 103 -11.60 -25.01 -11.72
CA LEU A 103 -12.26 -25.66 -10.60
C LEU A 103 -11.98 -24.92 -9.30
N GLN A 104 -13.00 -24.77 -8.44
CA GLN A 104 -12.88 -24.04 -7.17
C GLN A 104 -11.75 -24.59 -6.29
N LYS A 105 -11.66 -25.91 -6.16
CA LYS A 105 -10.68 -26.60 -5.30
C LYS A 105 -9.22 -26.34 -5.68
N ASP A 106 -8.96 -26.00 -6.93
CA ASP A 106 -7.61 -25.81 -7.47
C ASP A 106 -7.16 -24.34 -7.31
N ILE A 107 -8.06 -23.44 -6.89
CA ILE A 107 -7.74 -22.02 -6.68
C ILE A 107 -6.87 -21.89 -5.40
N PRO A 108 -5.70 -21.23 -5.48
CA PRO A 108 -4.76 -21.11 -4.35
C PRO A 108 -5.38 -20.58 -3.05
N PHE A 109 -6.34 -19.65 -3.14
CA PHE A 109 -7.09 -19.12 -2.00
C PHE A 109 -7.67 -20.21 -1.10
N TYR A 110 -8.19 -21.30 -1.67
CA TYR A 110 -8.77 -22.40 -0.88
C TYR A 110 -7.74 -23.47 -0.50
N GLY A 111 -6.59 -23.55 -1.17
CA GLY A 111 -5.67 -24.69 -1.09
C GLY A 111 -5.01 -24.93 0.27
N LYS A 112 -4.72 -23.88 1.05
CA LYS A 112 -4.15 -23.99 2.41
C LYS A 112 -5.17 -23.84 3.54
N GLN A 113 -6.45 -23.78 3.21
CA GLN A 113 -7.52 -23.72 4.20
C GLN A 113 -7.90 -25.12 4.68
N LEU A 114 -8.40 -25.20 5.92
CA LEU A 114 -9.07 -26.38 6.45
C LEU A 114 -10.47 -25.95 6.88
N ARG A 115 -11.44 -26.10 5.97
CA ARG A 115 -12.79 -25.53 6.09
C ARG A 115 -13.74 -26.46 6.86
N LEU A 116 -13.57 -26.58 8.17
CA LEU A 116 -14.43 -27.45 8.98
C LEU A 116 -15.87 -26.91 9.13
N LEU A 117 -16.02 -25.60 9.30
CA LEU A 117 -17.32 -24.96 9.45
C LEU A 117 -17.86 -24.38 8.14
N THR A 118 -16.96 -23.89 7.28
CA THR A 118 -17.34 -23.08 6.12
C THR A 118 -17.49 -23.86 4.82
N GLU A 119 -17.04 -25.11 4.73
CA GLU A 119 -17.13 -25.92 3.50
C GLU A 119 -18.59 -26.18 3.12
N ASN A 120 -19.39 -26.65 4.08
CA ASN A 120 -20.79 -27.01 3.87
C ASN A 120 -21.69 -25.81 3.50
N ASN A 121 -21.21 -24.57 3.67
CA ASN A 121 -21.96 -23.37 3.26
C ASN A 121 -22.29 -23.40 1.75
N LEU A 122 -21.46 -24.05 0.92
CA LEU A 122 -21.69 -24.24 -0.52
C LEU A 122 -22.90 -25.14 -0.82
N HIS A 123 -23.35 -25.90 0.17
CA HIS A 123 -24.37 -26.93 0.01
C HIS A 123 -25.63 -26.63 0.81
N ILE A 124 -25.71 -25.52 1.53
CA ILE A 124 -26.84 -25.16 2.40
C ILE A 124 -27.52 -23.91 1.86
N ASP A 125 -28.79 -24.04 1.48
CA ASP A 125 -29.68 -22.89 1.41
C ASP A 125 -30.09 -22.53 2.85
N PRO A 126 -29.71 -21.35 3.38
CA PRO A 126 -29.98 -20.98 4.77
C PRO A 126 -31.48 -20.87 5.10
N ALA A 127 -32.37 -20.86 4.09
CA ALA A 127 -33.81 -20.87 4.29
C ALA A 127 -34.41 -22.29 4.35
N ARG A 128 -33.60 -23.35 4.14
CA ARG A 128 -34.05 -24.74 4.04
C ARG A 128 -33.34 -25.63 5.07
N ILE A 129 -34.07 -26.02 6.11
CA ILE A 129 -33.53 -26.88 7.17
C ILE A 129 -33.12 -28.27 6.65
N GLU A 130 -33.78 -28.77 5.60
CA GLU A 130 -33.51 -30.09 5.04
C GLU A 130 -32.08 -30.20 4.50
N ASP A 131 -31.54 -29.11 3.95
CA ASP A 131 -30.16 -29.09 3.48
C ASP A 131 -29.15 -29.31 4.61
N TYR A 132 -29.44 -28.78 5.81
CA TYR A 132 -28.59 -29.01 6.97
C TYR A 132 -28.72 -30.45 7.49
N ILE A 133 -29.95 -30.99 7.53
CA ILE A 133 -30.22 -32.38 7.94
C ILE A 133 -29.54 -33.39 6.99
N LEU A 134 -29.55 -33.13 5.67
CA LEU A 134 -28.86 -33.96 4.68
C LEU A 134 -27.33 -34.00 4.85
N LEU A 135 -26.78 -33.08 5.64
CA LEU A 135 -25.35 -32.99 5.97
C LEU A 135 -25.11 -33.33 7.45
N ASP A 136 -25.86 -34.29 7.97
CA ASP A 136 -25.77 -34.80 9.35
C ASP A 136 -26.19 -33.79 10.44
N GLY A 137 -26.87 -32.71 10.05
CA GLY A 137 -27.37 -31.70 10.97
C GLY A 137 -28.43 -32.26 11.94
N TYR A 138 -28.37 -31.84 13.20
CA TYR A 138 -29.19 -32.35 14.32
C TYR A 138 -28.91 -33.80 14.74
N GLN A 139 -27.97 -34.50 14.09
CA GLN A 139 -27.53 -35.82 14.55
C GLN A 139 -26.78 -35.73 15.89
N ALA A 140 -25.99 -34.68 16.12
CA ALA A 140 -25.27 -34.49 17.37
C ALA A 140 -26.27 -34.22 18.51
N LEU A 141 -27.32 -33.45 18.24
CA LEU A 141 -28.40 -33.24 19.19
C LEU A 141 -29.09 -34.56 19.57
N ALA A 142 -29.44 -35.40 18.60
CA ALA A 142 -30.07 -36.69 18.88
C ALA A 142 -29.16 -37.57 19.76
N LYS A 143 -27.88 -37.69 19.41
CA LYS A 143 -26.88 -38.41 20.21
C LYS A 143 -26.79 -37.88 21.63
N VAL A 144 -26.76 -36.55 21.80
CA VAL A 144 -26.68 -35.92 23.13
C VAL A 144 -27.91 -36.21 23.99
N LEU A 145 -29.11 -36.16 23.41
CA LEU A 145 -30.34 -36.35 24.18
C LEU A 145 -30.57 -37.79 24.62
N PHE A 146 -30.12 -38.77 23.84
CA PHE A 146 -30.45 -40.18 24.04
C PHE A 146 -29.27 -41.05 24.50
N ASP A 147 -28.02 -40.66 24.20
CA ASP A 147 -26.84 -41.49 24.44
C ASP A 147 -25.80 -40.87 25.38
N MET A 148 -25.98 -39.60 25.81
CA MET A 148 -25.00 -38.90 26.63
C MET A 148 -25.66 -38.21 27.83
N THR A 149 -24.97 -38.22 28.96
CA THR A 149 -25.28 -37.36 30.12
C THR A 149 -24.72 -35.95 29.92
N SER A 150 -25.27 -34.96 30.64
CA SER A 150 -24.74 -33.59 30.61
C SER A 150 -23.25 -33.51 30.97
N GLU A 151 -22.79 -34.28 31.95
CA GLU A 151 -21.40 -34.37 32.38
C GLU A 151 -20.49 -34.93 31.28
N GLU A 152 -20.96 -35.94 30.53
CA GLU A 152 -20.25 -36.47 29.37
C GLU A 152 -20.11 -35.44 28.25
N VAL A 153 -21.16 -34.66 27.99
CA VAL A 153 -21.09 -33.58 26.98
C VAL A 153 -20.06 -32.52 27.39
N ILE A 154 -20.07 -32.08 28.65
CA ILE A 154 -19.09 -31.09 29.15
C ILE A 154 -17.67 -31.64 29.05
N ARG A 155 -17.45 -32.91 29.42
CA ARG A 155 -16.16 -33.58 29.30
C ARG A 155 -15.69 -33.69 27.85
N GLU A 156 -16.56 -34.10 26.93
CA GLU A 156 -16.23 -34.19 25.51
C GLU A 156 -15.78 -32.83 24.94
N ILE A 157 -16.49 -31.75 25.29
CA ILE A 157 -16.09 -30.39 24.89
C ILE A 157 -14.79 -29.94 25.58
N ALA A 158 -14.58 -30.30 26.85
CA ALA A 158 -13.33 -29.98 27.55
C ALA A 158 -12.13 -30.72 26.93
N ASP A 159 -12.29 -32.02 26.67
CA ASP A 159 -11.27 -32.89 26.11
C ASP A 159 -10.94 -32.48 24.67
N SER A 160 -11.87 -31.89 23.92
CA SER A 160 -11.61 -31.32 22.58
C SER A 160 -10.65 -30.12 22.59
N GLY A 161 -10.34 -29.55 23.76
CA GLY A 161 -9.50 -28.36 23.87
C GLY A 161 -10.10 -27.12 23.19
N LEU A 162 -11.41 -27.10 22.90
CA LEU A 162 -12.09 -25.95 22.31
C LEU A 162 -11.92 -24.72 23.21
N ARG A 163 -11.33 -23.67 22.64
CA ARG A 163 -11.18 -22.35 23.27
C ARG A 163 -12.19 -21.39 22.64
N GLY A 164 -12.71 -20.46 23.44
CA GLY A 164 -13.67 -19.45 22.99
C GLY A 164 -13.14 -18.62 21.82
N ARG A 165 -13.89 -18.60 20.71
CA ARG A 165 -13.50 -17.99 19.43
C ARG A 165 -13.75 -16.47 19.34
N GLY A 166 -14.43 -15.89 20.33
CA GLY A 166 -14.64 -14.43 20.43
C GLY A 166 -13.38 -13.63 20.80
N GLY A 167 -12.26 -14.29 21.09
CA GLY A 167 -10.93 -13.68 21.13
C GLY A 167 -10.11 -13.91 22.40
N ALA A 168 -10.74 -14.00 23.57
CA ALA A 168 -10.02 -14.26 24.83
C ALA A 168 -9.45 -15.69 24.91
N GLY A 169 -9.99 -16.64 24.14
CA GLY A 169 -9.50 -18.02 24.13
C GLY A 169 -9.69 -18.75 25.46
N PHE A 170 -10.73 -18.44 26.26
CA PHE A 170 -11.00 -19.18 27.49
C PHE A 170 -11.49 -20.61 27.18
N PRO A 171 -11.08 -21.66 27.92
CA PRO A 171 -11.51 -23.04 27.66
C PRO A 171 -13.03 -23.21 27.80
N THR A 172 -13.69 -23.63 26.72
CA THR A 172 -15.16 -23.67 26.63
C THR A 172 -15.75 -24.69 27.60
N GLY A 173 -15.22 -25.91 27.65
CA GLY A 173 -15.70 -26.95 28.57
C GLY A 173 -15.60 -26.53 30.04
N ARG A 174 -14.51 -25.85 30.43
CA ARG A 174 -14.39 -25.28 31.79
C ARG A 174 -15.43 -24.20 32.06
N LYS A 175 -15.73 -23.34 31.09
CA LYS A 175 -16.78 -22.31 31.23
C LYS A 175 -18.15 -22.95 31.46
N TRP A 176 -18.45 -24.03 30.75
CA TRP A 176 -19.70 -24.79 30.88
C TRP A 176 -19.81 -25.47 32.23
N GLN A 177 -18.74 -26.14 32.66
CA GLN A 177 -18.65 -26.75 33.98
C GLN A 177 -18.95 -25.75 35.10
N LEU A 178 -18.28 -24.59 35.11
CA LEU A 178 -18.49 -23.54 36.12
C LEU A 178 -19.95 -23.05 36.16
N CYS A 179 -20.60 -22.97 35.00
CA CYS A 179 -22.00 -22.53 34.91
C CYS A 179 -22.99 -23.58 35.42
N ARG A 180 -22.72 -24.87 35.15
CA ARG A 180 -23.53 -25.99 35.64
C ARG A 180 -23.42 -26.12 37.16
N GLU A 181 -22.19 -26.08 37.68
CA GLU A 181 -21.88 -26.22 39.11
C GLU A 181 -22.43 -25.06 39.96
N SER A 182 -22.70 -23.90 39.35
CA SER A 182 -23.27 -22.75 40.04
C SER A 182 -24.72 -23.01 40.47
N PRO A 183 -25.08 -22.91 41.77
CA PRO A 183 -26.43 -23.18 42.24
C PRO A 183 -27.46 -22.19 41.70
N ALA A 184 -28.48 -22.69 41.01
CA ALA A 184 -29.63 -21.89 40.58
C ALA A 184 -30.83 -22.78 40.19
N ASP A 185 -32.01 -22.19 40.34
CA ASP A 185 -33.32 -22.64 39.83
C ASP A 185 -33.45 -22.48 38.31
N ARG A 186 -32.77 -21.51 37.71
CA ARG A 186 -32.78 -21.23 36.27
C ARG A 186 -31.38 -20.84 35.78
N ARG A 187 -31.05 -21.25 34.55
CA ARG A 187 -29.78 -20.94 33.87
C ARG A 187 -30.04 -20.51 32.44
N TYR A 188 -29.10 -19.75 31.88
CA TYR A 188 -29.20 -19.19 30.53
C TYR A 188 -27.97 -19.51 29.70
N VAL A 189 -28.16 -19.63 28.39
CA VAL A 189 -27.06 -19.64 27.42
C VAL A 189 -27.22 -18.50 26.42
N ILE A 190 -26.11 -17.90 25.99
CA ILE A 190 -26.12 -16.77 25.07
C ILE A 190 -25.10 -17.01 23.95
N CYS A 191 -25.55 -16.83 22.71
CA CYS A 191 -24.71 -16.64 21.55
C CYS A 191 -24.47 -15.14 21.32
N ASN A 192 -23.22 -14.74 21.51
CA ASN A 192 -22.76 -13.38 21.22
C ASN A 192 -22.41 -13.27 19.73
N ALA A 193 -23.28 -12.60 18.97
CA ALA A 193 -23.12 -12.28 17.56
C ALA A 193 -23.08 -10.76 17.31
N ASP A 194 -22.52 -10.02 18.27
CA ASP A 194 -22.37 -8.57 18.15
C ASP A 194 -21.29 -8.17 17.12
N GLU A 195 -20.28 -9.02 16.88
CA GLU A 195 -19.21 -8.86 15.87
C GLU A 195 -18.81 -7.40 15.61
N GLY A 196 -18.52 -6.64 16.68
CA GLY A 196 -18.32 -5.20 16.65
C GLY A 196 -17.08 -4.73 15.86
N ASN A 197 -16.06 -5.58 15.74
CA ASN A 197 -14.73 -5.19 15.25
C ASN A 197 -14.75 -4.79 13.75
N PRO A 198 -14.27 -3.58 13.40
CA PRO A 198 -13.97 -3.22 12.02
C PRO A 198 -13.12 -4.29 11.32
N GLY A 199 -13.49 -4.61 10.07
CA GLY A 199 -12.82 -5.63 9.27
C GLY A 199 -13.18 -7.07 9.63
N THR A 200 -14.19 -7.33 10.47
CA THR A 200 -14.64 -8.69 10.83
C THR A 200 -16.05 -8.99 10.33
N PHE A 201 -16.21 -10.15 9.69
CA PHE A 201 -17.47 -10.59 9.07
C PHE A 201 -17.59 -12.12 8.99
N MET A 202 -16.95 -12.85 9.90
CA MET A 202 -16.97 -14.29 10.02
C MET A 202 -18.23 -14.82 10.72
N ASP A 203 -18.63 -14.19 11.83
CA ASP A 203 -19.79 -14.59 12.62
C ASP A 203 -21.07 -14.36 11.82
N ARG A 204 -21.21 -13.17 11.21
CA ARG A 204 -22.34 -12.87 10.31
C ARG A 204 -22.36 -13.79 9.10
N SER A 205 -21.20 -14.28 8.64
CA SER A 205 -21.13 -15.23 7.53
C SER A 205 -21.61 -16.61 7.94
N ILE A 206 -21.29 -17.09 9.15
CA ILE A 206 -21.83 -18.35 9.67
C ILE A 206 -23.34 -18.23 9.87
N LEU A 207 -23.82 -17.20 10.59
CA LEU A 207 -25.25 -17.01 10.83
C LEU A 207 -26.03 -16.78 9.54
N GLY A 208 -25.41 -16.13 8.56
CA GLY A 208 -25.98 -15.93 7.24
C GLY A 208 -25.96 -17.19 6.37
N ALA A 209 -25.03 -18.14 6.57
CA ALA A 209 -24.88 -19.30 5.68
C ALA A 209 -25.47 -20.58 6.27
N ASN A 210 -25.19 -20.85 7.54
CA ASN A 210 -25.59 -22.06 8.24
C ASN A 210 -26.01 -21.73 9.69
N PRO A 211 -27.14 -21.00 9.89
CA PRO A 211 -27.63 -20.65 11.22
C PRO A 211 -28.00 -21.88 12.06
N HIS A 212 -28.40 -22.99 11.43
CA HIS A 212 -28.79 -24.22 12.13
C HIS A 212 -27.63 -24.85 12.91
N SER A 213 -26.39 -24.78 12.41
CA SER A 213 -25.21 -25.23 13.17
C SER A 213 -25.01 -24.53 14.52
N VAL A 214 -25.33 -23.23 14.56
CA VAL A 214 -25.24 -22.42 15.79
C VAL A 214 -26.40 -22.74 16.73
N ILE A 215 -27.61 -22.90 16.18
CA ILE A 215 -28.81 -23.28 16.94
C ILE A 215 -28.61 -24.66 17.57
N GLU A 216 -28.12 -25.65 16.82
CA GLU A 216 -27.84 -26.99 17.34
C GLU A 216 -26.80 -26.96 18.46
N GLY A 217 -25.70 -26.22 18.27
CA GLY A 217 -24.68 -26.04 19.31
C GLY A 217 -25.24 -25.40 20.58
N LEU A 218 -26.15 -24.42 20.46
CA LEU A 218 -26.83 -23.81 21.60
C LEU A 218 -27.73 -24.80 22.34
N ILE A 219 -28.50 -25.63 21.62
CA ILE A 219 -29.36 -26.65 22.24
C ILE A 219 -28.51 -27.66 23.02
N ILE A 220 -27.42 -28.15 22.42
CA ILE A 220 -26.48 -29.08 23.07
C ILE A 220 -25.86 -28.45 24.32
N GLY A 221 -25.42 -27.19 24.24
CA GLY A 221 -24.87 -26.48 25.39
C GLY A 221 -25.90 -26.24 26.49
N ALA A 222 -27.14 -25.93 26.12
CA ALA A 222 -28.23 -25.76 27.06
C ALA A 222 -28.55 -27.06 27.80
N TYR A 223 -28.57 -28.19 27.09
CA TYR A 223 -28.71 -29.52 27.70
C TYR A 223 -27.57 -29.80 28.69
N ALA A 224 -26.33 -29.56 28.26
CA ALA A 224 -25.15 -29.77 29.10
C ALA A 224 -25.16 -28.90 30.38
N ILE A 225 -25.58 -27.64 30.27
CA ILE A 225 -25.59 -26.69 31.39
C ILE A 225 -26.86 -26.82 32.26
N GLY A 226 -27.95 -27.37 31.72
CA GLY A 226 -29.27 -27.36 32.35
C GLY A 226 -29.95 -25.98 32.23
N ALA A 227 -29.85 -25.35 31.07
CA ALA A 227 -30.50 -24.07 30.77
C ALA A 227 -31.86 -24.29 30.08
N ALA A 228 -32.86 -23.50 30.45
CA ALA A 228 -34.21 -23.56 29.87
C ALA A 228 -34.42 -22.54 28.75
N ASP A 229 -33.63 -21.45 28.73
CA ASP A 229 -33.76 -20.39 27.74
C ASP A 229 -32.39 -19.95 27.21
N GLY A 230 -32.37 -19.68 25.92
CA GLY A 230 -31.21 -19.21 25.18
C GLY A 230 -31.45 -17.86 24.52
N PHE A 231 -30.38 -17.10 24.32
CA PHE A 231 -30.44 -15.83 23.58
C PHE A 231 -29.42 -15.83 22.44
N ILE A 232 -29.80 -15.32 21.27
CA ILE A 232 -28.88 -14.97 20.19
C ILE A 232 -28.92 -13.46 20.06
N TYR A 233 -27.85 -12.78 20.48
CA TYR A 233 -27.73 -11.34 20.40
C TYR A 233 -27.03 -10.96 19.10
N VAL A 234 -27.75 -10.35 18.16
CA VAL A 234 -27.25 -9.99 16.82
C VAL A 234 -27.23 -8.48 16.69
N ARG A 235 -26.11 -7.92 16.23
CA ARG A 235 -26.01 -6.48 15.96
C ARG A 235 -26.98 -6.03 14.85
N MET A 236 -27.52 -4.82 14.94
CA MET A 236 -28.43 -4.26 13.92
C MET A 236 -27.78 -4.11 12.53
N GLU A 237 -26.46 -3.93 12.47
CA GLU A 237 -25.71 -3.74 11.22
C GLU A 237 -25.48 -5.06 10.44
N ALA A 238 -26.02 -6.18 10.94
CA ALA A 238 -26.02 -7.47 10.26
C ALA A 238 -27.47 -7.95 9.93
N PRO A 239 -28.26 -7.17 9.17
CA PRO A 239 -29.69 -7.45 8.97
C PRO A 239 -29.95 -8.79 8.29
N LEU A 240 -29.10 -9.21 7.35
CA LEU A 240 -29.23 -10.52 6.69
C LEU A 240 -29.04 -11.68 7.67
N ALA A 241 -28.08 -11.57 8.60
CA ALA A 241 -27.85 -12.59 9.61
C ALA A 241 -29.04 -12.65 10.60
N LEU A 242 -29.54 -11.49 11.03
CA LEU A 242 -30.73 -11.38 11.88
C LEU A 242 -31.96 -12.03 11.22
N GLN A 243 -32.21 -11.74 9.94
CA GLN A 243 -33.30 -12.34 9.17
C GLN A 243 -33.18 -13.87 9.11
N ARG A 244 -32.00 -14.38 8.72
CA ARG A 244 -31.76 -15.81 8.51
C ARG A 244 -31.80 -16.61 9.81
N VAL A 245 -31.21 -16.11 10.89
CA VAL A 245 -31.27 -16.81 12.18
C VAL A 245 -32.67 -16.80 12.79
N THR A 246 -33.44 -15.73 12.58
CA THR A 246 -34.85 -15.66 13.00
C THR A 246 -35.69 -16.70 12.27
N LEU A 247 -35.52 -16.81 10.95
CA LEU A 247 -36.18 -17.84 10.15
C LEU A 247 -35.77 -19.26 10.61
N ALA A 248 -34.47 -19.50 10.78
CA ALA A 248 -33.96 -20.80 11.21
C ALA A 248 -34.46 -21.22 12.60
N ARG A 249 -34.54 -20.28 13.55
CA ARG A 249 -35.16 -20.50 14.87
C ARG A 249 -36.62 -20.92 14.72
N ASP A 250 -37.40 -20.18 13.95
CA ASP A 250 -38.83 -20.46 13.78
C ASP A 250 -39.08 -21.81 13.10
N THR A 251 -38.25 -22.16 12.11
CA THR A 251 -38.27 -23.47 11.47
C THR A 251 -37.89 -24.58 12.44
N ALA A 252 -36.80 -24.43 13.21
CA ALA A 252 -36.40 -25.42 14.22
C ALA A 252 -37.50 -25.65 15.27
N ARG A 253 -38.19 -24.59 15.72
CA ARG A 253 -39.34 -24.70 16.61
C ARG A 253 -40.50 -25.48 15.99
N LYS A 254 -40.84 -25.22 14.72
CA LYS A 254 -41.88 -25.95 13.98
C LYS A 254 -41.55 -27.44 13.82
N CYS A 255 -40.27 -27.79 13.70
CA CYS A 255 -39.80 -29.16 13.58
C CYS A 255 -39.66 -29.89 14.94
N GLY A 256 -40.03 -29.27 16.07
CA GLY A 256 -39.89 -29.90 17.40
C GLY A 256 -38.45 -29.98 17.91
N LEU A 257 -37.55 -29.16 17.34
CA LEU A 257 -36.14 -29.04 17.76
C LEU A 257 -35.92 -27.95 18.82
N LEU A 258 -36.94 -27.12 19.07
CA LEU A 258 -36.99 -26.10 20.12
C LEU A 258 -38.38 -26.13 20.77
N GLY A 259 -38.47 -25.62 22.00
CA GLY A 259 -39.69 -25.59 22.80
C GLY A 259 -39.74 -26.74 23.80
N LYS A 260 -40.91 -27.36 23.95
CA LYS A 260 -41.11 -28.42 24.94
C LYS A 260 -40.80 -29.80 24.34
N SER A 261 -40.15 -30.67 25.12
CA SER A 261 -39.93 -32.08 24.82
C SER A 261 -39.24 -32.25 23.47
N ILE A 262 -38.06 -31.66 23.35
CA ILE A 262 -37.28 -31.63 22.12
C ILE A 262 -37.02 -33.07 21.65
N LEU A 263 -37.40 -33.38 20.41
CA LEU A 263 -37.37 -34.73 19.83
C LEU A 263 -38.10 -35.81 20.67
N GLY A 264 -39.08 -35.41 21.49
CA GLY A 264 -39.79 -36.32 22.41
C GLY A 264 -39.05 -36.66 23.70
N SER A 265 -37.92 -36.00 23.99
CA SER A 265 -37.19 -36.14 25.25
C SER A 265 -37.86 -35.38 26.42
N GLU A 266 -37.32 -35.53 27.63
CA GLU A 266 -37.71 -34.72 28.79
C GLU A 266 -37.09 -33.31 28.79
N PHE A 267 -36.20 -33.01 27.84
CA PHE A 267 -35.50 -31.72 27.78
C PHE A 267 -36.37 -30.64 27.11
N HIS A 268 -36.39 -29.46 27.72
CA HIS A 268 -37.10 -28.27 27.23
C HIS A 268 -36.11 -27.12 27.08
N PHE A 269 -36.12 -26.47 25.91
CA PHE A 269 -35.26 -25.32 25.65
C PHE A 269 -35.82 -24.46 24.53
N ASP A 270 -35.85 -23.14 24.72
CA ASP A 270 -36.26 -22.21 23.67
C ASP A 270 -35.24 -21.08 23.49
N ILE A 271 -35.25 -20.45 22.30
CA ILE A 271 -34.30 -19.41 21.92
C ILE A 271 -35.03 -18.10 21.62
N HIS A 272 -34.51 -17.01 22.17
CA HIS A 272 -34.90 -15.64 21.85
C HIS A 272 -33.81 -14.98 20.98
N VAL A 273 -34.22 -14.34 19.89
CA VAL A 273 -33.30 -13.53 19.08
C VAL A 273 -33.45 -12.08 19.52
N VAL A 274 -32.35 -11.44 19.89
CA VAL A 274 -32.30 -10.06 20.37
C VAL A 274 -31.50 -9.25 19.36
N GLU A 275 -32.10 -8.17 18.87
CA GLU A 275 -31.41 -7.19 18.03
C GLU A 275 -30.71 -6.15 18.91
N GLY A 276 -29.41 -5.94 18.65
CA GLY A 276 -28.60 -4.94 19.34
C GLY A 276 -28.80 -3.52 18.78
N ALA A 277 -28.47 -2.51 19.57
CA ALA A 277 -28.71 -1.10 19.24
C ALA A 277 -27.46 -0.33 18.78
N GLY A 278 -26.51 -0.99 18.10
CA GLY A 278 -25.35 -0.34 17.46
C GLY A 278 -24.23 0.12 18.39
N ALA A 279 -24.05 -0.51 19.56
CA ALA A 279 -22.98 -0.16 20.50
C ALA A 279 -21.88 -1.24 20.54
N PHE A 280 -20.65 -0.91 20.12
CA PHE A 280 -19.52 -1.86 20.08
C PHE A 280 -19.24 -2.53 21.42
N VAL A 281 -19.42 -1.79 22.53
CA VAL A 281 -19.18 -2.31 23.88
C VAL A 281 -20.12 -3.48 24.23
N CYS A 282 -21.23 -3.67 23.51
CA CYS A 282 -22.11 -4.84 23.67
C CYS A 282 -21.45 -6.15 23.27
N GLY A 283 -20.32 -6.15 22.56
CA GLY A 283 -19.50 -7.35 22.38
C GLY A 283 -18.88 -7.86 23.69
N GLU A 284 -18.78 -7.03 24.73
CA GLU A 284 -18.34 -7.42 26.07
C GLU A 284 -19.45 -8.16 26.81
N GLU A 285 -19.13 -9.30 27.42
CA GLU A 285 -20.11 -10.26 27.96
C GLU A 285 -21.11 -9.66 28.98
N THR A 286 -20.68 -8.72 29.83
CA THR A 286 -21.54 -8.11 30.85
C THR A 286 -22.35 -6.92 30.32
N SER A 287 -21.80 -6.19 29.36
CA SER A 287 -22.53 -5.17 28.60
C SER A 287 -23.63 -5.78 27.75
N LEU A 288 -23.35 -6.91 27.09
CA LEU A 288 -24.32 -7.68 26.31
C LEU A 288 -25.53 -8.06 27.16
N MET A 289 -25.28 -8.64 28.34
CA MET A 289 -26.36 -9.00 29.28
C MET A 289 -27.16 -7.77 29.71
N ALA A 290 -26.50 -6.65 30.01
CA ALA A 290 -27.19 -5.41 30.36
C ALA A 290 -28.12 -4.94 29.22
N SER A 291 -27.70 -5.06 27.96
CA SER A 291 -28.55 -4.75 26.81
C SER A 291 -29.76 -5.68 26.69
N ILE A 292 -29.58 -6.99 26.90
CA ILE A 292 -30.70 -7.96 26.91
C ILE A 292 -31.69 -7.64 28.03
N GLU A 293 -31.20 -7.18 29.18
CA GLU A 293 -32.02 -6.75 30.31
C GLU A 293 -32.72 -5.39 30.10
N GLY A 294 -32.59 -4.78 28.91
CA GLY A 294 -33.17 -3.46 28.61
C GLY A 294 -32.49 -2.29 29.32
N ARG A 295 -31.24 -2.48 29.75
CA ARG A 295 -30.44 -1.45 30.44
C ARG A 295 -29.35 -0.90 29.52
N ARG A 296 -28.79 0.26 29.89
CA ARG A 296 -27.61 0.80 29.22
C ARG A 296 -26.45 -0.19 29.31
N ALA A 297 -25.83 -0.50 28.17
CA ALA A 297 -24.73 -1.46 28.02
C ALA A 297 -23.41 -0.96 28.64
N SER A 298 -23.31 -1.04 29.97
CA SER A 298 -22.10 -0.70 30.72
C SER A 298 -21.52 -1.95 31.37
N PRO A 299 -20.20 -2.22 31.23
CA PRO A 299 -19.59 -3.38 31.85
C PRO A 299 -19.74 -3.40 33.37
N ARG A 300 -19.95 -4.60 33.92
CA ARG A 300 -20.05 -4.86 35.35
C ARG A 300 -18.67 -5.22 35.91
N GLN A 301 -18.43 -4.89 37.18
CA GLN A 301 -17.23 -5.32 37.87
C GLN A 301 -17.29 -6.83 38.06
N ARG A 302 -16.15 -7.50 37.85
CA ARG A 302 -15.96 -8.94 38.12
C ARG A 302 -14.95 -9.09 39.25
N PRO A 303 -15.14 -10.05 40.18
CA PRO A 303 -16.30 -10.93 40.35
C PRO A 303 -17.59 -10.19 40.79
N PRO A 304 -18.79 -10.81 40.63
CA PRO A 304 -19.02 -12.18 40.12
C PRO A 304 -18.89 -12.29 38.59
N PHE A 305 -18.52 -13.48 38.10
CA PHE A 305 -18.49 -13.77 36.66
C PHE A 305 -19.87 -14.21 36.14
N PRO A 306 -20.18 -14.03 34.84
CA PRO A 306 -21.50 -14.40 34.29
C PRO A 306 -21.88 -15.86 34.52
N ALA A 307 -20.91 -16.77 34.48
CA ALA A 307 -21.14 -18.20 34.75
C ALA A 307 -21.66 -18.47 36.17
N GLN A 308 -21.44 -17.55 37.12
CA GLN A 308 -21.95 -17.64 38.50
C GLN A 308 -23.20 -16.78 38.69
N SER A 309 -23.16 -15.53 38.23
CA SER A 309 -24.28 -14.60 38.29
C SER A 309 -24.23 -13.65 37.10
N GLY A 310 -25.07 -13.92 36.11
CA GLY A 310 -25.13 -13.24 34.83
C GLY A 310 -26.48 -12.58 34.58
N LEU A 311 -27.19 -13.04 33.55
CA LEU A 311 -28.46 -12.50 33.09
C LEU A 311 -29.51 -12.61 34.19
N TRP A 312 -30.08 -11.48 34.60
CA TRP A 312 -31.01 -11.38 35.73
C TRP A 312 -30.47 -12.02 37.03
N GLY A 313 -29.14 -12.00 37.22
CA GLY A 313 -28.47 -12.54 38.40
C GLY A 313 -28.32 -14.06 38.40
N LYS A 314 -28.74 -14.77 37.35
CA LYS A 314 -28.68 -16.24 37.25
C LYS A 314 -27.42 -16.72 36.50
N PRO A 315 -26.90 -17.93 36.78
CA PRO A 315 -25.78 -18.51 36.04
C PRO A 315 -26.03 -18.47 34.54
N THR A 316 -25.12 -17.84 33.81
CA THR A 316 -25.27 -17.59 32.38
C THR A 316 -23.99 -17.92 31.65
N ASN A 317 -24.09 -18.81 30.65
CA ASN A 317 -22.98 -19.11 29.76
C ASN A 317 -23.06 -18.26 28.50
N ILE A 318 -21.93 -17.70 28.08
CA ILE A 318 -21.86 -16.79 26.92
C ILE A 318 -20.71 -17.25 26.05
N ASN A 319 -21.01 -17.66 24.82
CA ASN A 319 -20.01 -18.03 23.83
C ASN A 319 -20.29 -17.31 22.50
N ASN A 320 -19.25 -17.18 21.68
CA ASN A 320 -19.31 -16.57 20.36
C ASN A 320 -19.90 -17.55 19.32
N VAL A 321 -20.44 -17.03 18.22
CA VAL A 321 -21.03 -17.78 17.10
C VAL A 321 -20.15 -18.95 16.63
N GLU A 322 -18.89 -18.70 16.28
CA GLU A 322 -17.97 -19.74 15.82
C GLU A 322 -17.73 -20.81 16.89
N THR A 323 -17.80 -20.45 18.17
CA THR A 323 -17.66 -21.43 19.27
C THR A 323 -18.84 -22.39 19.30
N TRP A 324 -20.06 -21.88 19.17
CA TRP A 324 -21.27 -22.70 19.12
C TRP A 324 -21.31 -23.59 17.88
N ALA A 325 -20.92 -23.07 16.72
CA ALA A 325 -20.89 -23.84 15.46
C ALA A 325 -19.92 -25.03 15.49
N ASN A 326 -18.86 -25.00 16.31
CA ASN A 326 -17.94 -26.13 16.49
C ASN A 326 -18.54 -27.28 17.30
N VAL A 327 -19.54 -27.02 18.16
CA VAL A 327 -20.06 -28.01 19.12
C VAL A 327 -20.64 -29.25 18.43
N PRO A 328 -21.56 -29.15 17.44
CA PRO A 328 -22.11 -30.34 16.79
C PRO A 328 -21.05 -31.21 16.11
N LEU A 329 -20.06 -30.56 15.49
CA LEU A 329 -18.96 -31.24 14.81
C LEU A 329 -18.10 -32.06 15.78
N ILE A 330 -17.78 -31.47 16.95
CA ILE A 330 -17.02 -32.14 18.01
C ILE A 330 -17.80 -33.34 18.56
N ILE A 331 -19.11 -33.20 18.82
CA ILE A 331 -19.93 -34.29 19.36
C ILE A 331 -20.07 -35.45 18.36
N ASN A 332 -20.26 -35.15 17.07
CA ASN A 332 -20.40 -36.18 16.04
C ASN A 332 -19.09 -36.94 15.80
N ARG A 333 -17.94 -36.25 15.76
CA ARG A 333 -16.65 -36.85 15.38
C ARG A 333 -15.72 -37.20 16.54
N GLY A 334 -16.02 -36.69 17.73
CA GLY A 334 -15.27 -36.87 18.96
C GLY A 334 -14.16 -35.84 19.19
N ALA A 335 -13.83 -35.61 20.46
CA ALA A 335 -12.78 -34.74 20.97
C ALA A 335 -11.41 -35.08 20.37
N ALA A 336 -11.08 -36.38 20.32
CA ALA A 336 -9.83 -36.86 19.75
C ALA A 336 -9.69 -36.50 18.26
N TRP A 337 -10.79 -36.47 17.50
CA TRP A 337 -10.77 -36.03 16.10
C TRP A 337 -10.43 -34.55 15.99
N TYR A 338 -11.04 -33.70 16.83
CA TYR A 338 -10.81 -32.26 16.84
C TYR A 338 -9.39 -31.90 17.27
N ASN A 339 -8.85 -32.63 18.25
CA ASN A 339 -7.51 -32.42 18.81
C ASN A 339 -6.35 -32.69 17.85
N ARG A 340 -6.59 -33.39 16.73
CA ARG A 340 -5.58 -33.64 15.69
C ARG A 340 -5.23 -32.41 14.88
N VAL A 341 -6.08 -31.39 14.92
CA VAL A 341 -5.89 -30.13 14.20
C VAL A 341 -5.44 -29.06 15.20
N GLY A 342 -4.47 -28.24 14.79
CA GLY A 342 -3.97 -27.14 15.58
C GLY A 342 -2.65 -27.41 16.30
N THR A 343 -2.27 -26.52 17.22
CA THR A 343 -1.05 -26.66 18.03
C THR A 343 -1.32 -27.46 19.31
N GLU A 344 -0.32 -27.66 20.16
CA GLU A 344 -0.49 -28.33 21.45
C GLU A 344 -1.54 -27.61 22.33
N LYS A 345 -1.50 -26.27 22.36
CA LYS A 345 -2.33 -25.43 23.25
C LYS A 345 -3.52 -24.77 22.57
N SER A 346 -3.59 -24.81 21.23
CA SER A 346 -4.66 -24.19 20.45
C SER A 346 -5.19 -25.18 19.41
N LYS A 347 -6.28 -25.86 19.74
CA LYS A 347 -6.89 -26.92 18.93
C LYS A 347 -7.88 -26.38 17.90
N GLY A 348 -8.08 -27.17 16.85
CA GLY A 348 -9.05 -26.91 15.79
C GLY A 348 -8.62 -25.83 14.79
N THR A 349 -9.62 -25.30 14.09
CA THR A 349 -9.47 -24.22 13.11
C THR A 349 -9.91 -22.88 13.68
N LYS A 350 -9.53 -21.81 12.98
CA LYS A 350 -10.02 -20.45 13.20
C LYS A 350 -10.41 -19.84 11.87
N ILE A 351 -11.55 -19.16 11.85
CA ILE A 351 -11.94 -18.32 10.71
C ILE A 351 -11.33 -16.93 10.91
N PHE A 352 -10.66 -16.40 9.88
CA PHE A 352 -10.18 -15.02 9.84
C PHE A 352 -10.84 -14.24 8.71
N SER A 353 -11.17 -12.98 8.97
CA SER A 353 -11.53 -12.00 7.95
C SER A 353 -10.25 -11.29 7.49
N LEU A 354 -9.74 -11.66 6.32
CA LEU A 354 -8.54 -11.10 5.72
C LEU A 354 -8.89 -9.92 4.83
N VAL A 355 -8.46 -8.71 5.21
CA VAL A 355 -8.78 -7.45 4.55
C VAL A 355 -7.59 -6.50 4.50
N GLY A 356 -7.78 -5.31 3.93
CA GLY A 356 -6.76 -4.27 3.83
C GLY A 356 -6.05 -4.29 2.47
N LYS A 357 -4.74 -4.05 2.45
CA LYS A 357 -3.91 -3.98 1.24
C LYS A 357 -3.50 -5.37 0.72
N ILE A 358 -4.46 -6.27 0.57
CA ILE A 358 -4.28 -7.67 0.16
C ILE A 358 -4.95 -7.93 -1.19
N ARG A 359 -4.38 -8.80 -2.03
CA ARG A 359 -4.95 -9.10 -3.36
C ARG A 359 -6.19 -9.99 -3.31
N GLN A 360 -6.19 -10.97 -2.40
CA GLN A 360 -7.26 -11.97 -2.29
C GLN A 360 -7.84 -11.91 -0.88
N GLY A 361 -8.80 -10.99 -0.70
CA GLY A 361 -9.49 -10.77 0.57
C GLY A 361 -10.75 -11.63 0.74
N GLY A 362 -11.12 -11.88 1.99
CA GLY A 362 -12.29 -12.70 2.31
C GLY A 362 -12.26 -13.36 3.68
N ASN A 363 -13.15 -14.33 3.89
CA ASN A 363 -13.10 -15.21 5.06
C ASN A 363 -12.27 -16.46 4.72
N ILE A 364 -11.29 -16.75 5.57
CA ILE A 364 -10.40 -17.90 5.44
C ILE A 364 -10.52 -18.76 6.70
N GLU A 365 -10.69 -20.07 6.55
CA GLU A 365 -10.70 -20.99 7.69
C GLU A 365 -9.42 -21.81 7.68
N VAL A 366 -8.56 -21.58 8.68
CA VAL A 366 -7.20 -22.13 8.71
C VAL A 366 -6.96 -22.93 9.99
N PRO A 367 -6.09 -23.96 9.95
CA PRO A 367 -5.68 -24.65 11.17
C PRO A 367 -4.90 -23.71 12.08
N MET A 368 -5.12 -23.81 13.39
CA MET A 368 -4.26 -23.12 14.36
C MET A 368 -2.79 -23.53 14.15
N GLY A 369 -1.87 -22.57 14.21
CA GLY A 369 -0.44 -22.78 13.98
C GLY A 369 0.06 -22.47 12.56
N ILE A 370 -0.83 -22.16 11.60
CA ILE A 370 -0.41 -21.64 10.28
C ILE A 370 0.37 -20.32 10.44
N SER A 371 1.36 -20.07 9.58
CA SER A 371 2.15 -18.83 9.67
C SER A 371 1.45 -17.62 9.03
N LEU A 372 1.78 -16.41 9.48
CA LEU A 372 1.33 -15.17 8.83
C LEU A 372 1.74 -15.10 7.36
N ARG A 373 2.93 -15.58 7.02
CA ARG A 373 3.45 -15.61 5.65
C ARG A 373 2.54 -16.42 4.74
N GLU A 374 2.13 -17.59 5.17
CA GLU A 374 1.22 -18.45 4.40
C GLU A 374 -0.15 -17.79 4.24
N ILE A 375 -0.69 -17.17 5.30
CA ILE A 375 -1.94 -16.41 5.20
C ILE A 375 -1.82 -15.26 4.19
N VAL A 376 -0.77 -14.45 4.27
CA VAL A 376 -0.63 -13.24 3.43
C VAL A 376 -0.27 -13.58 1.99
N TYR A 377 0.68 -14.47 1.76
CA TYR A 377 1.24 -14.70 0.42
C TYR A 377 0.65 -15.91 -0.31
N ASP A 378 0.35 -17.00 0.41
CA ASP A 378 -0.16 -18.21 -0.25
C ASP A 378 -1.69 -18.15 -0.38
N ILE A 379 -2.40 -17.77 0.68
CA ILE A 379 -3.86 -17.61 0.67
C ILE A 379 -4.26 -16.24 0.12
N GLY A 380 -3.67 -15.16 0.64
CA GLY A 380 -4.01 -13.78 0.29
C GLY A 380 -3.42 -13.28 -1.04
N GLY A 381 -2.54 -14.06 -1.69
CA GLY A 381 -1.91 -13.71 -2.96
C GLY A 381 -0.92 -12.53 -2.89
N GLY A 382 -0.55 -12.08 -1.69
CA GLY A 382 0.36 -10.96 -1.44
C GLY A 382 -0.31 -9.58 -1.52
N ILE A 383 0.53 -8.54 -1.60
CA ILE A 383 0.12 -7.13 -1.49
C ILE A 383 -0.34 -6.57 -2.82
N GLN A 384 -1.38 -5.72 -2.78
CA GLN A 384 -1.89 -5.00 -3.94
C GLN A 384 -0.78 -4.18 -4.62
N ASP A 385 -0.87 -4.04 -5.94
CA ASP A 385 0.07 -3.30 -6.80
C ASP A 385 1.55 -3.75 -6.72
N GLY A 386 1.84 -4.87 -6.05
CA GLY A 386 3.20 -5.34 -5.84
C GLY A 386 4.02 -4.49 -4.85
N LYS A 387 3.34 -3.71 -4.00
CA LYS A 387 3.97 -2.93 -2.92
C LYS A 387 4.53 -3.84 -1.83
N ARG A 388 5.34 -3.27 -0.94
CA ARG A 388 5.92 -4.01 0.19
C ARG A 388 4.92 -4.16 1.34
N PHE A 389 4.90 -5.35 1.94
CA PHE A 389 4.21 -5.58 3.21
C PHE A 389 4.89 -4.77 4.30
N LYS A 390 4.11 -4.03 5.09
CA LYS A 390 4.61 -3.22 6.20
C LYS A 390 4.22 -3.83 7.54
N ALA A 391 2.93 -4.08 7.72
CA ALA A 391 2.38 -4.60 8.96
C ALA A 391 1.07 -5.36 8.73
N ILE A 392 0.67 -6.14 9.71
CA ILE A 392 -0.69 -6.68 9.82
C ILE A 392 -1.23 -6.40 11.22
N GLN A 393 -2.43 -5.85 11.31
CA GLN A 393 -3.14 -5.75 12.59
C GLN A 393 -3.98 -7.00 12.78
N THR A 394 -3.85 -7.64 13.95
CA THR A 394 -4.71 -8.75 14.34
C THR A 394 -5.49 -8.41 15.61
N GLY A 395 -6.71 -8.92 15.71
CA GLY A 395 -7.54 -8.74 16.90
C GLY A 395 -8.41 -7.49 16.92
N GLY A 396 -8.65 -6.88 15.75
CA GLY A 396 -9.49 -5.71 15.58
C GLY A 396 -8.81 -4.41 16.03
N PRO A 397 -9.57 -3.31 16.22
CA PRO A 397 -9.04 -1.97 16.46
C PRO A 397 -8.26 -1.85 17.79
N SER A 398 -8.51 -2.75 18.74
CA SER A 398 -7.77 -2.81 20.00
C SER A 398 -6.64 -3.85 20.01
N GLY A 399 -6.34 -4.40 18.83
CA GLY A 399 -5.24 -5.32 18.60
C GLY A 399 -3.89 -4.64 18.32
N GLY A 400 -2.82 -5.42 18.33
CA GLY A 400 -1.47 -4.94 18.03
C GLY A 400 -1.14 -5.02 16.54
N CYS A 401 -0.15 -4.24 16.10
CA CYS A 401 0.40 -4.30 14.74
C CYS A 401 1.67 -5.15 14.73
N LEU A 402 1.72 -6.17 13.88
CA LEU A 402 2.86 -7.05 13.68
C LEU A 402 3.64 -6.64 12.42
N PRO A 403 4.95 -6.32 12.52
CA PRO A 403 5.75 -5.84 11.38
C PRO A 403 6.18 -6.98 10.44
N ALA A 404 6.79 -6.63 9.30
CA ALA A 404 7.36 -7.57 8.33
C ALA A 404 8.26 -8.66 8.95
N GLY A 405 9.08 -8.31 9.95
CA GLY A 405 9.94 -9.25 10.68
C GLY A 405 9.19 -10.31 11.51
N LYS A 406 7.85 -10.30 11.53
CA LYS A 406 7.00 -11.29 12.20
C LYS A 406 6.18 -12.14 11.23
N LEU A 407 6.45 -12.10 9.92
CA LEU A 407 5.73 -12.91 8.93
C LEU A 407 5.82 -14.42 9.19
N ASP A 408 6.90 -14.92 9.79
CA ASP A 408 7.05 -16.34 10.10
C ASP A 408 6.43 -16.75 11.46
N LEU A 409 5.76 -15.80 12.15
CA LEU A 409 5.04 -16.11 13.39
C LEU A 409 3.87 -17.05 13.09
N THR A 410 3.81 -18.16 13.82
CA THR A 410 2.68 -19.10 13.79
C THR A 410 1.50 -18.55 14.58
N ILE A 411 0.32 -18.67 14.00
CA ILE A 411 -0.92 -18.08 14.52
C ILE A 411 -1.59 -19.03 15.51
N ASP A 412 -1.39 -18.74 16.79
CA ASP A 412 -2.17 -19.28 17.90
C ASP A 412 -2.35 -18.19 18.98
N TYR A 413 -3.19 -18.47 19.99
CA TYR A 413 -3.51 -17.47 21.01
C TYR A 413 -2.27 -16.99 21.78
N ASP A 414 -1.35 -17.90 22.11
CA ASP A 414 -0.27 -17.62 23.04
C ASP A 414 0.87 -16.86 22.32
N ASN A 415 1.21 -17.29 21.09
CA ASN A 415 2.22 -16.64 20.25
C ASN A 415 1.83 -15.20 19.87
N LEU A 416 0.55 -14.97 19.56
CA LEU A 416 0.06 -13.63 19.25
C LEU A 416 0.17 -12.67 20.45
N VAL A 417 -0.20 -13.16 21.65
CA VAL A 417 -0.07 -12.37 22.88
C VAL A 417 1.39 -12.05 23.18
N GLN A 418 2.29 -13.03 23.06
CA GLN A 418 3.73 -12.81 23.24
C GLN A 418 4.32 -11.82 22.23
N ALA A 419 3.80 -11.81 21.01
CA ALA A 419 4.19 -10.86 19.96
C ALA A 419 3.61 -9.44 20.15
N GLY A 420 2.86 -9.19 21.23
CA GLY A 420 2.25 -7.88 21.51
C GLY A 420 0.95 -7.62 20.74
N SER A 421 0.30 -8.67 20.24
CA SER A 421 -0.98 -8.62 19.55
C SER A 421 -2.03 -9.51 20.24
N THR A 422 -3.12 -9.83 19.56
CA THR A 422 -4.14 -10.77 20.04
C THR A 422 -4.85 -11.44 18.87
N MET A 423 -5.48 -12.58 19.13
CA MET A 423 -6.37 -13.25 18.19
C MET A 423 -7.60 -12.37 17.90
N GLY A 424 -8.17 -11.79 18.96
CA GLY A 424 -9.48 -11.12 18.92
C GLY A 424 -10.55 -11.98 18.23
N SER A 425 -11.55 -11.35 17.61
CA SER A 425 -12.59 -12.11 16.92
C SER A 425 -12.09 -12.81 15.66
N GLY A 426 -10.94 -12.43 15.07
CA GLY A 426 -10.42 -13.01 13.83
C GLY A 426 -10.21 -12.01 12.69
N GLY A 427 -10.23 -10.70 12.95
CA GLY A 427 -9.88 -9.69 11.94
C GLY A 427 -8.38 -9.62 11.67
N MET A 428 -8.00 -9.61 10.40
CA MET A 428 -6.63 -9.43 9.92
C MET A 428 -6.58 -8.31 8.88
N ILE A 429 -6.03 -7.16 9.26
CA ILE A 429 -5.94 -5.97 8.39
C ILE A 429 -4.50 -5.82 7.91
N VAL A 430 -4.27 -6.12 6.64
CA VAL A 430 -2.95 -6.03 5.98
C VAL A 430 -2.65 -4.59 5.57
N MET A 431 -1.44 -4.12 5.86
CA MET A 431 -0.96 -2.78 5.57
C MET A 431 0.32 -2.83 4.73
N ASP A 432 0.42 -1.91 3.77
CA ASP A 432 1.57 -1.76 2.89
C ASP A 432 2.42 -0.53 3.29
N GLU A 433 3.52 -0.30 2.55
CA GLU A 433 4.41 0.85 2.76
C GLU A 433 3.75 2.23 2.62
N THR A 434 2.55 2.31 2.04
CA THR A 434 1.77 3.55 1.90
C THR A 434 0.85 3.85 3.09
N THR A 435 0.96 3.06 4.17
CA THR A 435 0.19 3.24 5.41
C THR A 435 1.03 3.90 6.50
N CYS A 436 0.62 5.04 7.07
CA CYS A 436 1.35 5.68 8.19
C CYS A 436 0.98 5.04 9.54
N MET A 437 1.98 4.57 10.31
CA MET A 437 1.68 3.88 11.58
C MET A 437 1.24 4.82 12.70
N VAL A 438 1.62 6.10 12.64
CA VAL A 438 1.12 7.15 13.54
C VAL A 438 -0.38 7.39 13.30
N ASP A 439 -0.78 7.47 12.03
CA ASP A 439 -2.18 7.68 11.67
C ASP A 439 -3.06 6.46 11.96
N VAL A 440 -2.52 5.25 11.75
CA VAL A 440 -3.16 3.99 12.18
C VAL A 440 -3.42 3.99 13.68
N ALA A 441 -2.42 4.33 14.50
CA ALA A 441 -2.58 4.42 15.94
C ALA A 441 -3.63 5.46 16.34
N ARG A 442 -3.60 6.64 15.69
CA ARG A 442 -4.57 7.73 15.89
C ARG A 442 -6.00 7.27 15.58
N HIS A 443 -6.20 6.66 14.41
CA HIS A 443 -7.51 6.21 13.93
C HIS A 443 -8.13 5.15 14.85
N TYR A 444 -7.38 4.11 15.19
CA TYR A 444 -7.91 3.05 16.05
C TYR A 444 -8.16 3.52 17.48
N LEU A 445 -7.29 4.38 18.02
CA LEU A 445 -7.53 4.95 19.34
C LEU A 445 -8.77 5.85 19.35
N HIS A 446 -8.98 6.65 18.30
CA HIS A 446 -10.19 7.45 18.14
C HIS A 446 -11.45 6.58 18.13
N PHE A 447 -11.46 5.51 17.33
CA PHE A 447 -12.55 4.53 17.33
C PHE A 447 -12.82 3.97 18.73
N THR A 448 -11.79 3.51 19.45
CA THR A 448 -11.99 2.97 20.81
C THR A 448 -12.47 4.02 21.81
N GLN A 449 -12.18 5.29 21.58
CA GLN A 449 -12.61 6.40 22.41
C GLN A 449 -14.09 6.74 22.16
N GLU A 450 -14.55 6.70 20.91
CA GLU A 450 -15.97 6.84 20.56
C GLU A 450 -16.81 5.69 21.13
N GLU A 451 -16.25 4.48 21.14
CA GLU A 451 -16.92 3.28 21.66
C GLU A 451 -16.82 3.10 23.19
N SER A 452 -16.22 4.07 23.89
CA SER A 452 -16.09 4.02 25.34
C SER A 452 -17.45 4.17 26.01
N CYS A 453 -17.80 3.24 26.92
CA CYS A 453 -19.01 3.38 27.74
C CYS A 453 -18.95 4.56 28.73
N GLY A 454 -17.76 5.15 28.93
CA GLY A 454 -17.54 6.33 29.79
C GLY A 454 -17.47 6.05 31.30
N LYS A 455 -17.46 4.78 31.73
CA LYS A 455 -17.52 4.40 33.16
C LYS A 455 -16.21 4.59 33.92
N CYS A 456 -15.07 4.15 33.38
CA CYS A 456 -13.78 4.25 34.07
C CYS A 456 -12.96 5.43 33.54
N VAL A 457 -12.35 6.19 34.47
CA VAL A 457 -11.55 7.38 34.14
C VAL A 457 -10.37 7.06 33.21
N PRO A 458 -9.59 5.97 33.41
CA PRO A 458 -8.48 5.63 32.52
C PRO A 458 -8.92 5.45 31.07
N CYS A 459 -10.00 4.71 30.82
CA CYS A 459 -10.54 4.55 29.46
C CYS A 459 -11.13 5.86 28.93
N ARG A 460 -11.99 6.56 29.70
CA ARG A 460 -12.71 7.74 29.19
C ARG A 460 -11.80 8.95 28.92
N VAL A 461 -10.83 9.20 29.80
CA VAL A 461 -9.98 10.40 29.77
C VAL A 461 -8.57 10.08 29.29
N GLY A 462 -8.01 8.95 29.71
CA GLY A 462 -6.65 8.57 29.33
C GLY A 462 -6.52 8.31 27.81
N THR A 463 -7.48 7.62 27.20
CA THR A 463 -7.47 7.40 25.74
C THR A 463 -7.62 8.70 24.96
N ARG A 464 -8.42 9.65 25.47
CA ARG A 464 -8.54 10.99 24.88
C ARG A 464 -7.21 11.75 24.91
N GLN A 465 -6.49 11.73 26.04
CA GLN A 465 -5.16 12.37 26.13
C GLN A 465 -4.16 11.73 25.17
N MET A 466 -4.13 10.39 25.09
CA MET A 466 -3.30 9.70 24.12
C MET A 466 -3.66 10.08 22.67
N HIS A 467 -4.96 10.20 22.36
CA HIS A 467 -5.41 10.60 21.03
C HIS A 467 -5.00 12.04 20.70
N GLU A 468 -5.14 12.99 21.63
CA GLU A 468 -4.70 14.38 21.46
C GLU A 468 -3.18 14.47 21.21
N ILE A 469 -2.38 13.63 21.88
CA ILE A 469 -0.94 13.51 21.60
C ILE A 469 -0.70 13.01 20.17
N LEU A 470 -1.37 11.94 19.74
CA LEU A 470 -1.24 11.39 18.39
C LEU A 470 -1.68 12.38 17.31
N VAL A 471 -2.74 13.17 17.57
CA VAL A 471 -3.15 14.28 16.70
C VAL A 471 -2.03 15.30 16.58
N ARG A 472 -1.42 15.76 17.70
CA ARG A 472 -0.28 16.68 17.64
C ARG A 472 0.87 16.12 16.82
N ILE A 473 1.23 14.84 17.00
CA ILE A 473 2.31 14.20 16.22
C ILE A 473 1.94 14.15 14.73
N ALA A 474 0.72 13.71 14.39
CA ALA A 474 0.23 13.65 13.01
C ALA A 474 0.16 15.04 12.35
N GLU A 475 -0.02 16.09 13.13
CA GLU A 475 0.01 17.48 12.65
C GLU A 475 1.41 18.11 12.64
N GLY A 476 2.46 17.35 12.97
CA GLY A 476 3.83 17.86 13.04
C GLY A 476 4.06 18.79 14.24
N ARG A 477 3.17 18.83 15.23
CA ARG A 477 3.26 19.62 16.47
C ARG A 477 3.65 18.77 17.69
N GLY A 478 4.00 17.51 17.47
CA GLY A 478 4.48 16.61 18.52
C GLY A 478 5.90 16.94 18.97
N GLU A 479 6.23 16.49 20.17
CA GLU A 479 7.52 16.61 20.83
C GLU A 479 8.06 15.23 21.24
N GLU A 480 9.38 15.07 21.41
CA GLU A 480 9.93 13.75 21.73
C GLU A 480 9.44 13.17 23.07
N ARG A 481 9.20 14.04 24.08
CA ARG A 481 8.61 13.65 25.37
C ARG A 481 7.21 13.04 25.25
N ASP A 482 6.49 13.34 24.16
CA ASP A 482 5.18 12.79 23.91
C ASP A 482 5.22 11.27 23.76
N LEU A 483 6.34 10.71 23.28
CA LEU A 483 6.51 9.26 23.11
C LEU A 483 6.54 8.53 24.46
N GLU A 484 7.29 9.06 25.42
CA GLU A 484 7.35 8.53 26.80
C GLU A 484 6.00 8.69 27.50
N GLN A 485 5.30 9.81 27.26
CA GLN A 485 3.97 10.04 27.79
C GLN A 485 2.94 9.03 27.25
N LEU A 486 2.99 8.72 25.95
CA LEU A 486 2.14 7.68 25.35
C LEU A 486 2.39 6.29 25.97
N GLU A 487 3.64 5.92 26.20
CA GLU A 487 4.02 4.64 26.82
C GLU A 487 3.51 4.55 28.27
N SER A 488 3.70 5.61 29.06
CA SER A 488 3.25 5.70 30.45
C SER A 488 1.72 5.70 30.59
N LEU A 489 1.03 6.53 29.80
CA LEU A 489 -0.43 6.58 29.76
C LEU A 489 -1.00 5.23 29.31
N GLY A 490 -0.45 4.65 28.25
CA GLY A 490 -0.90 3.36 27.73
C GLY A 490 -0.82 2.27 28.78
N SER A 491 0.31 2.13 29.46
CA SER A 491 0.50 1.15 30.54
C SER A 491 -0.50 1.36 31.69
N THR A 492 -0.75 2.61 32.07
CA THR A 492 -1.71 2.96 33.13
C THR A 492 -3.14 2.60 32.75
N ILE A 493 -3.55 2.92 31.52
CA ILE A 493 -4.89 2.61 31.00
C ILE A 493 -5.09 1.10 30.94
N MET A 494 -4.09 0.36 30.48
CA MET A 494 -4.16 -1.11 30.42
C MET A 494 -4.34 -1.71 31.82
N ALA A 495 -3.61 -1.23 32.83
CA ALA A 495 -3.66 -1.77 34.18
C ALA A 495 -4.94 -1.37 34.96
N ALA A 496 -5.46 -0.16 34.74
CA ALA A 496 -6.52 0.42 35.56
C ALA A 496 -7.93 0.38 34.92
N SER A 497 -8.07 -0.18 33.71
CA SER A 497 -9.37 -0.31 33.03
C SER A 497 -10.19 -1.52 33.50
N LEU A 498 -11.50 -1.31 33.67
CA LEU A 498 -12.43 -2.32 34.18
C LEU A 498 -12.72 -3.48 33.21
N CYS A 499 -12.70 -3.22 31.90
CA CYS A 499 -13.09 -4.17 30.88
C CYS A 499 -12.04 -4.31 29.78
N GLY A 500 -12.21 -5.34 28.94
CA GLY A 500 -11.29 -5.67 27.86
C GLY A 500 -11.01 -4.50 26.91
N LEU A 501 -12.03 -3.70 26.55
CA LEU A 501 -11.87 -2.55 25.66
C LEU A 501 -10.83 -1.54 26.18
N GLY A 502 -10.96 -1.09 27.44
CA GLY A 502 -9.98 -0.17 28.02
C GLY A 502 -8.61 -0.83 28.21
N GLN A 503 -8.58 -2.12 28.56
CA GLN A 503 -7.35 -2.89 28.72
C GLN A 503 -6.58 -3.11 27.41
N SER A 504 -7.26 -3.06 26.26
CA SER A 504 -6.66 -3.28 24.94
C SER A 504 -6.53 -2.01 24.11
N ALA A 505 -7.27 -0.94 24.40
CA ALA A 505 -7.25 0.31 23.63
C ALA A 505 -5.85 0.90 23.38
N PRO A 506 -4.89 0.83 24.32
CA PRO A 506 -3.53 1.33 24.08
C PRO A 506 -2.66 0.44 23.18
N LYS A 507 -3.01 -0.84 22.96
CA LYS A 507 -2.18 -1.81 22.21
C LYS A 507 -1.80 -1.37 20.79
N PRO A 508 -2.68 -0.81 19.94
CA PRO A 508 -2.26 -0.30 18.62
C PRO A 508 -1.20 0.81 18.75
N VAL A 509 -1.31 1.67 19.76
CA VAL A 509 -0.33 2.74 20.00
C VAL A 509 1.00 2.17 20.47
N LEU A 510 0.98 1.31 21.49
CA LEU A 510 2.20 0.74 22.08
C LEU A 510 2.94 -0.17 21.09
N SER A 511 2.22 -0.98 20.32
CA SER A 511 2.83 -1.84 19.29
C SER A 511 3.44 -1.04 18.14
N THR A 512 2.78 0.03 17.69
CA THR A 512 3.35 0.88 16.64
C THR A 512 4.52 1.71 17.12
N LEU A 513 4.50 2.23 18.35
CA LEU A 513 5.66 2.86 18.97
C LEU A 513 6.85 1.90 19.08
N ARG A 514 6.60 0.63 19.43
CA ARG A 514 7.64 -0.39 19.56
C ARG A 514 8.29 -0.74 18.22
N HIS A 515 7.49 -0.90 17.17
CA HIS A 515 7.96 -1.43 15.89
C HIS A 515 8.26 -0.38 14.83
N PHE A 516 7.71 0.83 14.97
CA PHE A 516 7.78 1.90 13.97
C PHE A 516 8.12 3.26 14.60
N ARG A 517 8.92 3.27 15.69
CA ARG A 517 9.33 4.49 16.40
C ARG A 517 9.93 5.54 15.46
N ASP A 518 10.66 5.09 14.43
CA ASP A 518 11.29 5.98 13.45
C ASP A 518 10.28 6.83 12.68
N GLU A 519 9.07 6.32 12.42
CA GLU A 519 8.00 7.12 11.80
C GLU A 519 7.52 8.21 12.74
N TYR A 520 7.36 7.93 14.03
CA TYR A 520 7.00 8.94 15.02
C TYR A 520 8.08 10.03 15.09
N LEU A 521 9.36 9.63 15.15
CA LEU A 521 10.48 10.56 15.14
C LEU A 521 10.58 11.37 13.84
N GLU A 522 10.23 10.78 12.70
CA GLU A 522 10.16 11.50 11.42
C GLU A 522 9.10 12.60 11.45
N HIS A 523 7.91 12.32 12.01
CA HIS A 523 6.84 13.31 12.17
C HIS A 523 7.26 14.43 13.13
N ILE A 524 7.92 14.08 14.24
CA ILE A 524 8.34 15.02 15.28
C ILE A 524 9.53 15.89 14.81
N ARG A 525 10.62 15.27 14.37
CA ARG A 525 11.89 15.95 14.08
C ARG A 525 11.94 16.54 12.68
N ASN A 526 11.44 15.79 11.69
CA ASN A 526 11.60 16.16 10.28
C ASN A 526 10.35 16.80 9.69
N LYS A 527 9.20 16.77 10.41
CA LYS A 527 7.90 17.22 9.92
C LYS A 527 7.59 16.55 8.57
N ARG A 528 7.77 15.22 8.51
CA ARG A 528 7.56 14.41 7.31
C ARG A 528 6.70 13.19 7.63
N CYS A 529 5.89 12.81 6.66
CA CYS A 529 5.09 11.60 6.64
C CYS A 529 5.39 10.86 5.33
N ALA A 530 6.22 9.82 5.37
CA ALA A 530 6.60 9.06 4.18
C ALA A 530 5.40 8.46 3.42
N SER A 531 4.33 8.14 4.15
CA SER A 531 3.09 7.56 3.60
C SER A 531 2.10 8.59 3.05
N LEU A 532 2.38 9.90 3.16
CA LEU A 532 1.59 10.99 2.58
C LEU A 532 0.16 11.19 3.12
N VAL A 533 -0.20 10.53 4.23
CA VAL A 533 -1.58 10.57 4.77
C VAL A 533 -1.83 11.72 5.74
N CYS A 534 -0.80 12.16 6.47
CA CYS A 534 -0.91 13.21 7.47
C CYS A 534 -0.99 14.59 6.81
N ARG A 535 -2.21 15.06 6.54
CA ARG A 535 -2.50 16.27 5.73
C ARG A 535 -1.83 17.53 6.26
N GLU A 536 -1.82 17.74 7.57
CA GLU A 536 -1.17 18.90 8.17
C GLU A 536 0.37 18.85 8.08
N ILE A 537 0.98 17.74 7.71
CA ILE A 537 2.41 17.68 7.38
C ILE A 537 2.63 17.85 5.87
N VAL A 538 1.79 17.19 5.06
CA VAL A 538 1.99 17.05 3.61
C VAL A 538 1.41 18.21 2.81
N SER A 539 0.34 18.86 3.29
CA SER A 539 -0.45 19.92 2.64
C SER A 539 -0.88 19.62 1.20
N ALA A 540 0.05 19.69 0.24
CA ALA A 540 -0.12 19.22 -1.12
C ALA A 540 0.92 18.13 -1.43
N PRO A 541 0.49 16.87 -1.73
CA PRO A 541 1.42 15.79 -2.05
C PRO A 541 2.40 16.13 -3.18
N CYS A 542 1.95 16.87 -4.20
CA CYS A 542 2.79 17.28 -5.32
C CYS A 542 3.92 18.24 -4.91
N GLN A 543 3.69 19.14 -3.95
CA GLN A 543 4.73 20.01 -3.41
C GLN A 543 5.61 19.26 -2.42
N TYR A 544 5.01 18.44 -1.55
CA TYR A 544 5.73 17.64 -0.55
C TYR A 544 6.70 16.63 -1.15
N ALA A 545 6.31 15.96 -2.23
CA ALA A 545 7.16 15.00 -2.93
C ALA A 545 8.20 15.67 -3.83
N CYS A 546 8.07 16.97 -4.13
CA CYS A 546 9.06 17.68 -4.92
C CYS A 546 10.33 17.90 -4.09
N PRO A 547 11.51 17.39 -4.50
CA PRO A 547 12.73 17.52 -3.70
C PRO A 547 13.15 18.97 -3.45
N ILE A 548 12.85 19.88 -4.38
CA ILE A 548 13.10 21.32 -4.24
C ILE A 548 11.93 22.09 -3.61
N GLY A 549 10.84 21.42 -3.23
CA GLY A 549 9.67 22.06 -2.60
C GLY A 549 8.87 22.98 -3.51
N GLN A 550 8.95 22.81 -4.83
CA GLN A 550 8.26 23.65 -5.82
C GLN A 550 6.76 23.74 -5.52
N GLU A 551 6.24 24.98 -5.47
CA GLU A 551 4.82 25.30 -5.29
C GLU A 551 3.94 24.97 -6.51
N ALA A 552 3.94 23.69 -6.91
CA ALA A 552 3.02 23.11 -7.89
C ALA A 552 1.55 23.49 -7.68
N PRO A 553 0.96 23.36 -6.48
CA PRO A 553 -0.45 23.72 -6.29
C PRO A 553 -0.74 25.17 -6.67
N VAL A 554 0.17 26.10 -6.35
CA VAL A 554 0.00 27.54 -6.57
C VAL A 554 0.08 27.88 -8.06
N TYR A 555 1.17 27.51 -8.75
CA TYR A 555 1.30 27.88 -10.17
C TYR A 555 0.26 27.16 -11.05
N ILE A 556 -0.20 25.97 -10.65
CA ILE A 556 -1.29 25.26 -11.35
C ILE A 556 -2.61 26.01 -11.14
N ALA A 557 -2.90 26.45 -9.92
CA ALA A 557 -4.11 27.24 -9.65
C ALA A 557 -4.11 28.57 -10.40
N LEU A 558 -2.98 29.25 -10.47
CA LEU A 558 -2.81 30.48 -11.25
C LEU A 558 -2.97 30.22 -12.76
N ALA A 559 -2.37 29.14 -13.27
CA ALA A 559 -2.56 28.71 -14.66
C ALA A 559 -4.03 28.40 -14.96
N ALA A 560 -4.76 27.73 -14.04
CA ALA A 560 -6.19 27.44 -14.21
C ALA A 560 -7.05 28.72 -14.35
N GLN A 561 -6.62 29.82 -13.73
CA GLN A 561 -7.19 31.17 -13.83
C GLN A 561 -6.62 32.01 -14.99
N ASN A 562 -5.77 31.42 -15.85
CA ASN A 562 -5.06 32.11 -16.92
C ASN A 562 -4.13 33.25 -16.46
N LYS A 563 -3.66 33.21 -15.21
CA LYS A 563 -2.71 34.17 -14.62
C LYS A 563 -1.27 33.71 -14.83
N LEU A 564 -0.86 33.62 -16.09
CA LEU A 564 0.40 32.95 -16.49
C LEU A 564 1.66 33.70 -16.05
N GLN A 565 1.62 35.04 -15.93
CA GLN A 565 2.75 35.81 -15.41
C GLN A 565 3.01 35.51 -13.92
N GLU A 566 1.96 35.46 -13.10
CA GLU A 566 2.09 35.12 -11.68
C GLU A 566 2.53 33.66 -11.51
N ALA A 567 2.01 32.75 -12.34
CA ALA A 567 2.47 31.36 -12.37
C ALA A 567 3.97 31.25 -12.71
N LEU A 568 4.46 32.08 -13.64
CA LEU A 568 5.87 32.15 -14.00
C LEU A 568 6.74 32.57 -12.81
N ASP A 569 6.33 33.60 -12.08
CA ASP A 569 7.05 34.11 -10.91
C ASP A 569 7.17 33.03 -9.82
N ILE A 570 6.10 32.27 -9.57
CA ILE A 570 6.08 31.15 -8.63
C ILE A 570 6.95 29.98 -9.09
N ILE A 571 7.01 29.70 -10.39
CA ILE A 571 7.91 28.67 -10.91
C ILE A 571 9.36 29.06 -10.60
N TYR A 572 9.76 30.29 -10.93
CA TYR A 572 11.14 30.76 -10.75
C TYR A 572 11.55 30.99 -9.29
N LYS A 573 10.60 31.21 -8.39
CA LYS A 573 10.86 31.38 -6.95
C LYS A 573 11.69 30.25 -6.34
N ASP A 574 11.31 29.00 -6.63
CA ASP A 574 11.92 27.81 -6.03
C ASP A 574 12.77 26.99 -7.02
N ASN A 575 12.79 27.38 -8.29
CA ASN A 575 13.38 26.59 -9.36
C ASN A 575 14.33 27.43 -10.23
N PRO A 576 15.65 27.25 -10.07
CA PRO A 576 16.64 27.94 -10.90
C PRO A 576 16.86 27.31 -12.28
N LEU A 577 16.35 26.10 -12.51
CA LEU A 577 16.46 25.38 -13.79
C LEU A 577 15.08 24.98 -14.32
N PRO A 578 14.12 25.92 -14.45
CA PRO A 578 12.74 25.57 -14.75
C PRO A 578 12.56 25.03 -16.17
N PHE A 579 13.32 25.51 -17.16
CA PHE A 579 13.26 24.97 -18.52
C PHE A 579 13.76 23.53 -18.59
N VAL A 580 14.83 23.21 -17.84
CA VAL A 580 15.31 21.83 -17.65
C VAL A 580 14.24 20.98 -16.97
N CYS A 581 13.68 21.46 -15.85
CA CYS A 581 12.64 20.72 -15.11
C CYS A 581 11.38 20.47 -15.93
N GLY A 582 11.01 21.37 -16.84
CA GLY A 582 9.87 21.20 -17.75
C GLY A 582 10.06 20.10 -18.81
N ARG A 583 11.29 19.56 -18.97
CA ARG A 583 11.63 18.60 -20.03
C ARG A 583 12.15 17.27 -19.50
N VAL A 584 13.02 17.29 -18.49
CA VAL A 584 13.77 16.09 -18.07
C VAL A 584 13.60 15.73 -16.60
N CYS A 585 12.74 16.43 -15.87
CA CYS A 585 12.37 16.04 -14.51
C CYS A 585 11.63 14.69 -14.52
N ASP A 586 11.96 13.85 -13.55
CA ASP A 586 11.31 12.58 -13.19
C ASP A 586 9.99 12.79 -12.43
N HIS A 587 9.60 14.05 -12.19
CA HIS A 587 8.25 14.48 -11.80
C HIS A 587 7.59 13.64 -10.69
N PRO A 588 8.28 13.42 -9.54
CA PRO A 588 7.74 12.65 -8.41
C PRO A 588 6.40 13.19 -7.90
N CYS A 589 6.14 14.48 -8.13
CA CYS A 589 4.89 15.16 -7.87
C CYS A 589 3.66 14.56 -8.58
N GLU A 590 3.82 13.93 -9.76
CA GLU A 590 2.71 13.29 -10.48
C GLU A 590 2.44 11.88 -9.94
N THR A 591 3.48 11.15 -9.52
CA THR A 591 3.38 9.81 -8.92
C THR A 591 2.52 9.81 -7.65
N VAL A 592 2.56 10.89 -6.89
CA VAL A 592 1.83 11.05 -5.62
C VAL A 592 0.54 11.85 -5.75
N CYS A 593 0.12 12.17 -6.96
CA CYS A 593 -1.02 13.04 -7.20
C CYS A 593 -2.34 12.35 -6.78
N GLU A 594 -3.14 13.01 -5.94
CA GLU A 594 -4.45 12.48 -5.51
C GLU A 594 -5.42 12.28 -6.67
N ALA A 595 -5.35 13.12 -7.71
CA ALA A 595 -6.14 12.90 -8.93
C ALA A 595 -5.79 11.58 -9.64
N GLY A 596 -4.58 11.08 -9.42
CA GLY A 596 -4.07 9.79 -9.89
C GLY A 596 -4.79 8.56 -9.33
N LYS A 597 -5.54 8.72 -8.23
CA LYS A 597 -6.26 7.59 -7.58
C LYS A 597 -7.56 7.23 -8.29
N THR A 598 -8.19 8.18 -8.99
CA THR A 598 -9.45 7.98 -9.71
C THR A 598 -9.34 8.25 -11.20
N ALA A 599 -8.30 8.96 -11.66
CA ALA A 599 -8.01 9.25 -13.06
C ALA A 599 -6.48 9.32 -13.30
N ARG A 600 -6.03 9.74 -14.48
CA ARG A 600 -4.58 9.99 -14.71
C ARG A 600 -4.08 11.15 -13.81
N PRO A 601 -2.85 11.13 -13.29
CA PRO A 601 -2.32 12.22 -12.45
C PRO A 601 -2.21 13.54 -13.23
N ILE A 602 -2.20 14.68 -12.53
CA ILE A 602 -2.04 15.99 -13.18
C ILE A 602 -0.69 16.06 -13.90
N ALA A 603 -0.65 16.58 -15.12
CA ALA A 603 0.54 16.76 -15.94
C ALA A 603 1.41 17.95 -15.46
N VAL A 604 1.84 17.91 -14.20
CA VAL A 604 2.60 18.97 -13.51
C VAL A 604 3.85 19.41 -14.27
N ARG A 605 4.58 18.47 -14.90
CA ARG A 605 5.75 18.77 -15.76
C ARG A 605 5.34 19.54 -17.01
N ALA A 606 4.29 19.07 -17.68
CA ALA A 606 3.78 19.66 -18.92
C ALA A 606 3.21 21.07 -18.70
N LEU A 607 2.48 21.28 -17.61
CA LEU A 607 1.95 22.60 -17.22
C LEU A 607 3.08 23.59 -16.92
N LYS A 608 4.12 23.16 -16.20
CA LYS A 608 5.32 23.99 -15.98
C LYS A 608 5.94 24.40 -17.30
N ARG A 609 6.15 23.44 -18.21
CA ARG A 609 6.69 23.69 -19.54
C ARG A 609 5.82 24.66 -20.34
N PHE A 610 4.49 24.50 -20.31
CA PHE A 610 3.56 25.38 -21.00
C PHE A 610 3.74 26.85 -20.58
N VAL A 611 3.79 27.13 -19.28
CA VAL A 611 4.01 28.49 -18.76
C VAL A 611 5.35 29.06 -19.24
N LEU A 612 6.41 28.26 -19.22
CA LEU A 612 7.76 28.68 -19.63
C LEU A 612 7.86 28.93 -21.14
N ASP A 613 7.30 28.03 -21.96
CA ASP A 613 7.30 28.16 -23.41
C ASP A 613 6.40 29.33 -23.86
N TRP A 614 5.30 29.61 -23.14
CA TRP A 614 4.51 30.84 -23.30
C TRP A 614 5.34 32.09 -22.98
N ALA A 615 5.99 32.13 -21.81
CA ALA A 615 6.78 33.29 -21.40
C ALA A 615 7.90 33.60 -22.41
N ARG A 616 8.57 32.56 -22.92
CA ARG A 616 9.59 32.70 -23.98
C ARG A 616 9.02 33.32 -25.26
N ARG A 617 7.84 32.86 -25.70
CA ARG A 617 7.20 33.34 -26.93
C ARG A 617 6.77 34.80 -26.81
N GLU A 618 6.25 35.17 -25.65
CA GLU A 618 5.76 36.53 -25.35
C GLU A 618 6.86 37.47 -24.83
N GLY A 619 8.12 37.01 -24.73
CA GLY A 619 9.23 37.81 -24.21
C GLY A 619 9.10 38.20 -22.73
N ARG A 620 8.31 37.46 -21.95
CA ARG A 620 8.08 37.69 -20.51
C ARG A 620 9.24 37.20 -19.66
N ARG A 621 9.45 37.85 -18.52
CA ARG A 621 10.49 37.50 -17.53
C ARG A 621 9.87 37.36 -16.14
N PRO A 622 10.47 36.56 -15.25
CA PRO A 622 10.01 36.49 -13.87
C PRO A 622 10.27 37.81 -13.13
N SER A 623 9.33 38.23 -12.30
CA SER A 623 9.46 39.37 -11.39
C SER A 623 9.93 38.88 -10.02
N LEU A 624 11.24 38.87 -9.80
CA LEU A 624 11.85 38.47 -8.52
C LEU A 624 12.47 39.68 -7.81
N PRO A 625 12.37 39.79 -6.47
CA PRO A 625 12.98 40.89 -5.71
C PRO A 625 14.49 40.96 -5.91
N GLU A 626 15.12 42.13 -6.05
CA GLU A 626 16.59 42.21 -6.12
C GLU A 626 17.24 41.81 -4.78
N PRO A 627 18.32 41.01 -4.76
CA PRO A 627 18.98 40.60 -3.52
C PRO A 627 19.81 41.75 -2.93
N VAL A 628 19.78 41.89 -1.60
CA VAL A 628 20.69 42.80 -0.88
C VAL A 628 22.09 42.21 -0.92
N ARG A 629 23.04 42.93 -1.54
CA ARG A 629 24.43 42.46 -1.72
C ARG A 629 25.18 42.40 -0.39
N ARG A 630 26.02 41.38 -0.24
CA ARG A 630 26.94 41.14 0.89
C ARG A 630 28.37 41.01 0.37
N ASP A 631 29.34 41.29 1.23
CA ASP A 631 30.77 41.14 0.92
C ASP A 631 31.24 39.67 0.98
N ASP A 632 30.39 38.76 1.45
CA ASP A 632 30.71 37.34 1.61
C ASP A 632 30.83 36.63 0.24
N ALA A 633 32.03 36.13 -0.05
CA ALA A 633 32.32 35.39 -1.29
C ALA A 633 32.24 33.87 -1.09
N VAL A 634 31.60 33.16 -2.02
CA VAL A 634 31.45 31.68 -2.00
C VAL A 634 31.89 31.08 -3.34
N ALA A 635 32.70 30.01 -3.26
CA ALA A 635 33.10 29.23 -4.42
C ALA A 635 32.22 27.98 -4.59
N VAL A 636 31.81 27.67 -5.82
CA VAL A 636 31.07 26.46 -6.16
C VAL A 636 31.83 25.70 -7.24
N VAL A 637 32.25 24.47 -6.96
CA VAL A 637 33.00 23.63 -7.90
C VAL A 637 32.04 22.69 -8.63
N GLY A 638 31.86 22.90 -9.93
CA GLY A 638 30.99 22.14 -10.82
C GLY A 638 29.69 22.88 -11.17
N SER A 639 29.38 22.98 -12.47
CA SER A 639 28.18 23.64 -12.99
C SER A 639 27.04 22.67 -13.34
N GLY A 640 26.97 21.52 -12.66
CA GLY A 640 25.83 20.61 -12.75
C GLY A 640 24.58 21.14 -12.03
N PRO A 641 23.47 20.38 -12.03
CA PRO A 641 22.21 20.83 -11.42
C PRO A 641 22.35 21.29 -9.96
N ALA A 642 23.14 20.57 -9.15
CA ALA A 642 23.41 20.89 -7.76
C ALA A 642 24.19 22.21 -7.61
N GLY A 643 25.30 22.37 -8.33
CA GLY A 643 26.15 23.56 -8.25
C GLY A 643 25.46 24.82 -8.75
N LEU A 644 24.77 24.74 -9.90
CA LEU A 644 23.99 25.85 -10.44
C LEU A 644 22.86 26.27 -9.50
N THR A 645 22.17 25.30 -8.88
CA THR A 645 21.10 25.59 -7.91
C THR A 645 21.66 26.25 -6.65
N ALA A 646 22.76 25.73 -6.11
CA ALA A 646 23.38 26.31 -4.93
C ALA A 646 23.85 27.74 -5.20
N ALA A 647 24.50 27.95 -6.34
CA ALA A 647 25.01 29.26 -6.73
C ALA A 647 23.90 30.30 -6.88
N TYR A 648 22.78 29.91 -7.51
CA TYR A 648 21.60 30.76 -7.60
C TYR A 648 21.09 31.17 -6.21
N PHE A 649 20.80 30.22 -5.32
CA PHE A 649 20.25 30.56 -4.00
C PHE A 649 21.21 31.37 -3.12
N LEU A 650 22.53 31.12 -3.21
CA LEU A 650 23.54 31.92 -2.52
C LEU A 650 23.61 33.36 -3.04
N ALA A 651 23.55 33.55 -4.36
CA ALA A 651 23.50 34.88 -4.96
C ALA A 651 22.20 35.62 -4.58
N ARG A 652 21.07 34.90 -4.50
CA ARG A 652 19.78 35.43 -4.01
C ARG A 652 19.81 35.80 -2.51
N LYS A 653 20.72 35.20 -1.72
CA LYS A 653 21.02 35.61 -0.34
C LYS A 653 22.01 36.78 -0.24
N GLY A 654 22.46 37.32 -1.38
CA GLY A 654 23.37 38.46 -1.44
C GLY A 654 24.85 38.13 -1.59
N CYS A 655 25.25 36.87 -1.52
CA CYS A 655 26.65 36.47 -1.59
C CYS A 655 27.23 36.73 -3.00
N SER A 656 28.52 37.05 -3.07
CA SER A 656 29.27 37.01 -4.33
C SER A 656 29.63 35.55 -4.64
N VAL A 657 29.16 35.00 -5.75
CA VAL A 657 29.32 33.56 -6.04
C VAL A 657 30.08 33.34 -7.34
N THR A 658 31.13 32.51 -7.28
CA THR A 658 31.88 32.06 -8.45
C THR A 658 31.75 30.55 -8.61
N VAL A 659 31.23 30.11 -9.76
CA VAL A 659 31.15 28.70 -10.15
C VAL A 659 32.38 28.36 -11.01
N PHE A 660 33.13 27.34 -10.61
CA PHE A 660 34.28 26.81 -11.36
C PHE A 660 33.85 25.54 -12.11
N GLU A 661 33.89 25.57 -13.43
CA GLU A 661 33.54 24.45 -14.31
C GLU A 661 34.77 23.94 -15.06
N ALA A 662 34.97 22.61 -15.05
CA ALA A 662 36.11 21.98 -15.70
C ALA A 662 35.98 21.95 -17.23
N ALA A 663 34.76 21.90 -17.76
CA ALA A 663 34.47 21.91 -19.19
C ALA A 663 34.54 23.32 -19.80
N GLU A 664 34.55 23.39 -21.14
CA GLU A 664 34.53 24.64 -21.91
C GLU A 664 33.21 25.41 -21.79
N SER A 665 32.13 24.77 -21.35
CA SER A 665 30.80 25.38 -21.24
C SER A 665 30.04 24.85 -20.03
N PRO A 666 29.24 25.70 -19.36
CA PRO A 666 28.50 25.32 -18.17
C PRO A 666 27.30 24.39 -18.43
N GLY A 667 26.86 23.70 -17.39
CA GLY A 667 25.69 22.80 -17.40
C GLY A 667 26.02 21.35 -17.06
N GLY A 668 27.30 21.01 -16.84
CA GLY A 668 27.73 19.68 -16.40
C GLY A 668 27.10 18.53 -17.21
N SER A 669 26.54 17.54 -16.50
CA SER A 669 25.88 16.37 -17.11
C SER A 669 24.65 16.72 -17.95
N LEU A 670 23.94 17.82 -17.66
CA LEU A 670 22.79 18.26 -18.47
C LEU A 670 23.23 18.63 -19.89
N ARG A 671 24.35 19.34 -20.03
CA ARG A 671 24.89 19.70 -21.34
C ARG A 671 25.55 18.50 -22.04
N ALA A 672 26.27 17.69 -21.27
CA ALA A 672 27.14 16.64 -21.80
C ALA A 672 26.41 15.33 -22.14
N MET A 673 25.34 14.97 -21.42
CA MET A 673 24.76 13.62 -21.48
C MET A 673 23.28 13.58 -21.84
N VAL A 674 22.49 14.62 -21.57
CA VAL A 674 21.05 14.62 -21.89
C VAL A 674 20.85 14.96 -23.37
N PRO A 675 20.28 14.10 -24.23
CA PRO A 675 20.19 14.34 -25.67
C PRO A 675 19.42 15.61 -26.09
N ASP A 676 19.78 16.22 -27.24
CA ASP A 676 19.11 17.43 -27.77
C ASP A 676 17.62 17.22 -28.04
N PHE A 677 17.20 16.00 -28.39
CA PHE A 677 15.80 15.70 -28.64
C PHE A 677 14.92 15.68 -27.37
N ARG A 678 15.55 15.77 -26.17
CA ARG A 678 14.88 15.96 -24.88
C ARG A 678 15.19 17.33 -24.28
N LEU A 679 16.46 17.74 -24.30
CA LEU A 679 16.93 19.01 -23.79
C LEU A 679 17.89 19.67 -24.80
N PRO A 680 17.36 20.55 -25.67
CA PRO A 680 18.20 21.33 -26.57
C PRO A 680 19.17 22.24 -25.80
N LYS A 681 20.38 22.42 -26.34
CA LYS A 681 21.41 23.25 -25.70
C LYS A 681 20.97 24.69 -25.49
N GLU A 682 20.21 25.23 -26.44
CA GLU A 682 19.71 26.60 -26.42
C GLU A 682 18.70 26.80 -25.28
N ILE A 683 17.93 25.76 -24.94
CA ILE A 683 16.99 25.77 -23.83
C ILE A 683 17.73 25.77 -22.49
N LEU A 684 18.77 24.93 -22.36
CA LEU A 684 19.62 24.92 -21.17
C LEU A 684 20.31 26.28 -20.94
N GLU A 685 20.74 26.95 -22.01
CA GLU A 685 21.38 28.26 -21.90
C GLU A 685 20.45 29.33 -21.32
N LEU A 686 19.13 29.24 -21.54
CA LEU A 686 18.17 30.17 -20.94
C LEU A 686 18.18 30.12 -19.40
N ASP A 687 18.23 28.91 -18.84
CA ASP A 687 18.32 28.71 -17.39
C ASP A 687 19.68 29.23 -16.85
N ILE A 688 20.79 28.91 -17.53
CA ILE A 688 22.14 29.36 -17.13
C ILE A 688 22.26 30.88 -17.18
N GLU A 689 21.70 31.51 -18.21
CA GLU A 689 21.72 32.96 -18.36
C GLU A 689 20.89 33.66 -17.27
N ASN A 690 19.77 33.05 -16.84
CA ASN A 690 19.02 33.55 -15.70
C ASN A 690 19.82 33.46 -14.40
N ILE A 691 20.62 32.41 -14.22
CA ILE A 691 21.52 32.27 -13.07
C ILE A 691 22.64 33.32 -13.11
N ARG A 692 23.22 33.61 -14.29
CA ARG A 692 24.18 34.72 -14.45
C ARG A 692 23.56 36.07 -14.07
N LYS A 693 22.34 36.34 -14.55
CA LYS A 693 21.59 37.57 -14.21
C LYS A 693 21.27 37.70 -12.72
N ALA A 694 21.15 36.58 -12.00
CA ALA A 694 21.01 36.59 -10.55
C ALA A 694 22.30 37.00 -9.82
N GLY A 695 23.42 37.22 -10.52
CA GLY A 695 24.68 37.70 -9.99
C GLY A 695 25.75 36.63 -9.80
N VAL A 696 25.63 35.47 -10.47
CA VAL A 696 26.60 34.38 -10.42
C VAL A 696 27.64 34.53 -11.53
N THR A 697 28.92 34.50 -11.17
CA THR A 697 30.04 34.39 -12.11
C THR A 697 30.33 32.93 -12.40
N ILE A 698 30.59 32.56 -13.65
CA ILE A 698 30.96 31.20 -14.03
C ILE A 698 32.29 31.22 -14.78
N GLU A 699 33.31 30.61 -14.20
CA GLU A 699 34.63 30.40 -14.79
C GLU A 699 34.71 28.98 -15.36
N THR A 700 34.90 28.87 -16.67
CA THR A 700 35.07 27.58 -17.36
C THR A 700 36.54 27.18 -17.47
N GLN A 701 36.79 25.92 -17.84
CA GLN A 701 38.13 25.34 -17.94
C GLN A 701 38.94 25.39 -16.63
N ALA A 702 38.26 25.44 -15.48
CA ALA A 702 38.85 25.53 -14.15
C ALA A 702 38.45 24.31 -13.31
N ALA A 703 39.39 23.39 -13.07
CA ALA A 703 39.16 22.12 -12.41
C ALA A 703 39.91 22.01 -11.07
N LEU A 704 39.17 21.70 -10.00
CA LEU A 704 39.73 21.42 -8.67
C LEU A 704 40.70 20.23 -8.71
N GLY A 705 41.88 20.40 -8.11
CA GLY A 705 42.96 19.41 -8.08
C GLY A 705 43.82 19.33 -9.35
N ARG A 706 43.49 20.11 -10.40
CA ARG A 706 44.32 20.32 -11.60
C ARG A 706 44.80 21.77 -11.69
N ASP A 707 43.86 22.72 -11.63
CA ASP A 707 44.13 24.15 -11.87
C ASP A 707 44.16 24.98 -10.58
N PHE A 708 43.49 24.52 -9.52
CA PHE A 708 43.50 25.13 -8.18
C PHE A 708 43.22 24.08 -7.09
N SER A 709 43.56 24.38 -5.84
CA SER A 709 43.24 23.62 -4.62
C SER A 709 42.16 24.31 -3.77
N LEU A 710 41.64 23.63 -2.74
CA LEU A 710 40.75 24.27 -1.77
C LEU A 710 41.45 25.41 -1.01
N ASP A 711 42.74 25.24 -0.68
CA ASP A 711 43.54 26.28 -0.02
C ASP A 711 43.69 27.54 -0.87
N ASP A 712 43.81 27.38 -2.20
CA ASP A 712 43.84 28.51 -3.13
C ASP A 712 42.54 29.31 -3.10
N LEU A 713 41.39 28.64 -3.01
CA LEU A 713 40.09 29.32 -2.92
C LEU A 713 39.97 30.11 -1.61
N PHE A 714 40.34 29.54 -0.47
CA PHE A 714 40.33 30.30 0.79
C PHE A 714 41.31 31.48 0.77
N ARG A 715 42.50 31.33 0.17
CA ARG A 715 43.45 32.45 -0.03
C ARG A 715 42.92 33.55 -0.95
N ARG A 716 42.06 33.20 -1.92
CA ARG A 716 41.35 34.16 -2.79
C ARG A 716 40.20 34.90 -2.08
N GLY A 717 39.96 34.61 -0.79
CA GLY A 717 38.96 35.30 0.02
C GLY A 717 37.57 34.65 0.03
N PHE A 718 37.41 33.46 -0.55
CA PHE A 718 36.15 32.72 -0.44
C PHE A 718 35.97 32.21 1.00
N LYS A 719 34.83 32.54 1.63
CA LYS A 719 34.51 32.12 3.01
C LYS A 719 34.02 30.68 3.11
N ALA A 720 33.44 30.15 2.03
CA ALA A 720 32.96 28.78 1.95
C ALA A 720 33.13 28.22 0.53
N VAL A 721 33.24 26.89 0.44
CA VAL A 721 33.36 26.17 -0.82
C VAL A 721 32.33 25.03 -0.88
N LEU A 722 31.57 24.94 -1.97
CA LEU A 722 30.73 23.78 -2.28
C LEU A 722 31.37 22.93 -3.38
N ILE A 723 31.56 21.64 -3.13
CA ILE A 723 31.98 20.66 -4.15
C ILE A 723 30.74 19.95 -4.69
N ALA A 724 30.36 20.28 -5.93
CA ALA A 724 29.20 19.75 -6.65
C ALA A 724 29.58 19.13 -8.02
N ALA A 725 30.84 18.74 -8.18
CA ALA A 725 31.33 18.12 -9.41
C ALA A 725 30.73 16.71 -9.62
N GLY A 726 30.42 16.37 -10.87
CA GLY A 726 29.78 15.10 -11.24
C GLY A 726 30.65 13.86 -10.98
N ALA A 727 30.03 12.69 -10.90
CA ALA A 727 30.73 11.43 -10.68
C ALA A 727 31.65 11.09 -11.86
N GLN A 728 32.94 10.83 -11.61
CA GLN A 728 33.95 10.67 -12.68
C GLN A 728 34.32 9.23 -13.01
N ARG A 729 33.81 8.22 -12.28
CA ARG A 729 34.24 6.82 -12.48
C ARG A 729 33.08 5.89 -12.85
N PRO A 730 33.05 5.32 -14.07
CA PRO A 730 32.09 4.26 -14.40
C PRO A 730 32.48 2.94 -13.71
N ARG A 731 31.50 2.22 -13.13
CA ARG A 731 31.69 0.84 -12.65
C ARG A 731 31.80 -0.13 -13.83
N LYS A 732 32.70 -1.11 -13.73
CA LYS A 732 32.78 -2.23 -14.67
C LYS A 732 31.63 -3.21 -14.44
N HIS A 733 31.03 -3.74 -15.50
CA HIS A 733 29.91 -4.67 -15.43
C HIS A 733 30.35 -6.12 -15.22
N LYS A 734 31.66 -6.41 -15.32
CA LYS A 734 32.26 -7.74 -15.16
C LYS A 734 31.63 -8.76 -16.14
N ILE A 735 31.12 -8.29 -17.29
CA ILE A 735 30.60 -9.18 -18.33
C ILE A 735 31.79 -9.64 -19.19
N PRO A 736 31.96 -10.95 -19.45
CA PRO A 736 32.98 -11.44 -20.37
C PRO A 736 32.85 -10.76 -21.74
N GLY A 737 33.96 -10.25 -22.28
CA GLY A 737 33.99 -9.52 -23.56
C GLY A 737 33.66 -8.02 -23.48
N GLU A 738 33.47 -7.44 -22.29
CA GLU A 738 33.10 -6.01 -22.12
C GLU A 738 34.12 -4.98 -22.64
N ASN A 739 35.34 -5.40 -23.01
CA ASN A 739 36.40 -4.52 -23.52
C ASN A 739 36.66 -4.68 -25.04
N ALA A 740 35.84 -5.48 -25.73
CA ALA A 740 36.00 -5.73 -27.16
C ALA A 740 35.67 -4.50 -28.02
N LEU A 741 36.21 -4.46 -29.24
CA LEU A 741 35.89 -3.44 -30.26
C LEU A 741 34.40 -3.53 -30.64
N GLY A 742 33.70 -2.40 -30.55
CA GLY A 742 32.24 -2.34 -30.73
C GLY A 742 31.44 -2.38 -29.42
N VAL A 743 32.12 -2.47 -28.27
CA VAL A 743 31.50 -2.19 -26.96
C VAL A 743 31.66 -0.71 -26.62
N HIS A 744 30.55 -0.02 -26.43
CA HIS A 744 30.51 1.40 -26.05
C HIS A 744 29.91 1.57 -24.66
N ARG A 745 30.29 2.64 -23.98
CA ARG A 745 29.60 3.06 -22.76
C ARG A 745 28.52 4.07 -23.10
N ALA A 746 27.35 3.94 -22.46
CA ALA A 746 26.22 4.83 -22.70
C ALA A 746 26.59 6.32 -22.55
N GLY A 747 27.32 6.68 -21.50
CA GLY A 747 27.74 8.06 -21.27
C GLY A 747 28.67 8.62 -22.36
N ASP A 748 29.59 7.79 -22.89
CA ASP A 748 30.54 8.21 -23.92
C ASP A 748 29.83 8.37 -25.28
N LEU A 749 28.89 7.47 -25.59
CA LEU A 749 28.01 7.58 -26.75
C LEU A 749 27.23 8.91 -26.73
N LEU A 750 26.58 9.22 -25.60
CA LEU A 750 25.77 10.42 -25.45
C LEU A 750 26.60 11.70 -25.58
N LYS A 751 27.78 11.75 -24.94
CA LYS A 751 28.74 12.87 -25.07
C LYS A 751 29.20 13.07 -26.52
N THR A 752 29.52 11.97 -27.21
CA THR A 752 29.98 12.00 -28.61
C THR A 752 28.88 12.53 -29.52
N SER A 753 27.65 12.03 -29.36
CA SER A 753 26.48 12.51 -30.12
C SER A 753 26.18 13.98 -29.83
N LYS A 754 26.24 14.42 -28.57
CA LYS A 754 26.07 15.83 -28.19
C LYS A 754 27.14 16.74 -28.76
N ALA A 755 28.36 16.24 -28.99
CA ALA A 755 29.41 16.98 -29.67
C ALA A 755 29.20 17.06 -31.20
N GLY A 756 28.09 16.52 -31.73
CA GLY A 756 27.81 16.45 -33.16
C GLY A 756 28.65 15.43 -33.92
N LYS A 757 29.33 14.52 -33.20
CA LYS A 757 30.20 13.50 -33.78
C LYS A 757 29.45 12.17 -33.87
N SER A 758 29.70 11.38 -34.92
CA SER A 758 29.22 10.00 -34.98
C SER A 758 30.00 9.13 -34.00
N ALA A 759 29.29 8.31 -33.25
CA ALA A 759 29.90 7.37 -32.31
C ALA A 759 30.35 6.05 -32.97
N GLY A 760 30.20 5.92 -34.30
CA GLY A 760 30.67 4.75 -35.04
C GLY A 760 29.92 3.46 -34.72
N LEU A 761 28.66 3.53 -34.28
CA LEU A 761 27.83 2.34 -34.05
C LEU A 761 27.55 1.62 -35.36
N GLY A 762 27.45 0.30 -35.31
CA GLY A 762 27.05 -0.54 -36.43
C GLY A 762 25.54 -0.58 -36.68
N LYS A 763 25.11 -1.59 -37.44
CA LYS A 763 23.73 -1.77 -37.88
C LYS A 763 22.83 -2.32 -36.78
N ARG A 764 23.36 -3.15 -35.88
CA ARG A 764 22.59 -3.91 -34.87
C ARG A 764 23.15 -3.65 -33.47
N VAL A 765 22.45 -2.79 -32.74
CA VAL A 765 22.89 -2.26 -31.44
C VAL A 765 22.09 -2.91 -30.30
N GLY A 766 22.79 -3.49 -29.33
CA GLY A 766 22.18 -3.96 -28.07
C GLY A 766 22.56 -3.04 -26.91
N VAL A 767 21.58 -2.56 -26.14
CA VAL A 767 21.80 -1.73 -24.95
C VAL A 767 21.55 -2.59 -23.71
N LEU A 768 22.54 -2.71 -22.83
CA LEU A 768 22.45 -3.50 -21.60
C LEU A 768 22.18 -2.60 -20.40
N GLY A 769 21.00 -2.75 -19.80
CA GLY A 769 20.61 -2.01 -18.59
C GLY A 769 19.19 -1.44 -18.65
N GLY A 770 18.83 -0.70 -17.62
CA GLY A 770 17.55 0.00 -17.49
C GLY A 770 17.73 1.48 -17.13
N GLY A 771 16.62 2.18 -16.95
CA GLY A 771 16.55 3.59 -16.57
C GLY A 771 16.76 4.55 -17.74
N TRP A 772 16.70 5.85 -17.43
CA TRP A 772 16.80 6.93 -18.41
C TRP A 772 18.08 6.89 -19.26
N LEU A 773 19.22 6.52 -18.66
CA LEU A 773 20.48 6.45 -19.38
C LEU A 773 20.47 5.37 -20.48
N ALA A 774 19.81 4.23 -20.22
CA ALA A 774 19.62 3.17 -21.21
C ALA A 774 18.70 3.64 -22.34
N LEU A 775 17.58 4.26 -21.98
CA LEU A 775 16.57 4.74 -22.93
C LEU A 775 17.13 5.85 -23.84
N ASP A 776 17.84 6.82 -23.26
CA ASP A 776 18.47 7.92 -24.00
C ASP A 776 19.57 7.40 -24.94
N ALA A 777 20.37 6.42 -24.50
CA ALA A 777 21.38 5.78 -25.34
C ALA A 777 20.74 5.02 -26.51
N ALA A 778 19.67 4.26 -26.27
CA ALA A 778 18.95 3.52 -27.30
C ALA A 778 18.34 4.46 -28.35
N ARG A 779 17.63 5.51 -27.90
CA ARG A 779 17.01 6.51 -28.80
C ARG A 779 18.06 7.33 -29.56
N THR A 780 19.24 7.55 -28.96
CA THR A 780 20.38 8.15 -29.65
C THR A 780 20.95 7.20 -30.71
N ALA A 781 21.06 5.91 -30.40
CA ALA A 781 21.50 4.89 -31.37
C ALA A 781 20.56 4.79 -32.58
N VAL A 782 19.24 4.86 -32.37
CA VAL A 782 18.24 4.89 -33.47
C VAL A 782 18.50 6.05 -34.46
N ARG A 783 19.09 7.15 -33.98
CA ARG A 783 19.37 8.35 -34.80
C ARG A 783 20.76 8.33 -35.44
N ASN A 784 21.59 7.32 -35.15
CA ASN A 784 22.91 7.22 -35.74
C ASN A 784 22.81 6.70 -37.18
N PRO A 785 23.45 7.37 -38.17
CA PRO A 785 23.47 6.88 -39.54
C PRO A 785 23.95 5.43 -39.66
N GLY A 786 23.18 4.60 -40.36
CA GLY A 786 23.51 3.20 -40.61
C GLY A 786 22.98 2.20 -39.55
N THR A 787 22.43 2.67 -38.43
CA THR A 787 21.78 1.79 -37.45
C THR A 787 20.41 1.36 -37.97
N GLU A 788 20.19 0.04 -38.08
CA GLU A 788 18.96 -0.59 -38.58
C GLU A 788 18.11 -1.18 -37.44
N LYS A 789 18.76 -1.65 -36.37
CA LYS A 789 18.10 -2.32 -35.24
C LYS A 789 18.69 -1.92 -33.89
N VAL A 790 17.83 -1.61 -32.93
CA VAL A 790 18.21 -1.29 -31.54
C VAL A 790 17.36 -2.11 -30.58
N ILE A 791 18.01 -2.80 -29.62
CA ILE A 791 17.34 -3.65 -28.62
C ILE A 791 17.84 -3.29 -27.22
N ILE A 792 16.95 -3.03 -26.27
CA ILE A 792 17.27 -2.93 -24.84
C ILE A 792 17.11 -4.30 -24.17
N PHE A 793 18.13 -4.74 -23.44
CA PHE A 793 18.12 -5.95 -22.62
C PHE A 793 18.06 -5.57 -21.14
N PHE A 794 16.98 -5.98 -20.47
CA PHE A 794 16.75 -5.71 -19.05
C PHE A 794 16.40 -7.00 -18.30
N SER A 795 17.05 -7.19 -17.15
CA SER A 795 16.86 -8.39 -16.31
C SER A 795 15.58 -8.36 -15.50
N GLY A 796 14.99 -7.18 -15.27
CA GLY A 796 13.72 -7.02 -14.58
C GLY A 796 12.51 -7.11 -15.51
N GLN A 797 11.33 -7.00 -14.89
CA GLN A 797 10.06 -6.80 -15.59
C GLN A 797 9.97 -5.38 -16.14
N GLU A 798 9.13 -5.15 -17.14
CA GLU A 798 8.89 -3.85 -17.78
C GLU A 798 8.59 -2.73 -16.77
N LYS A 799 7.68 -2.97 -15.83
CA LYS A 799 7.33 -2.03 -14.75
C LYS A 799 8.50 -1.62 -13.84
N HIS A 800 9.64 -2.32 -13.89
CA HIS A 800 10.84 -2.01 -13.10
C HIS A 800 11.94 -1.33 -13.93
N LEU A 801 11.67 -0.96 -15.19
CA LEU A 801 12.65 -0.32 -16.06
C LEU A 801 13.10 1.05 -15.53
N GLY A 802 12.28 1.72 -14.71
CA GLY A 802 12.64 3.00 -14.08
C GLY A 802 12.52 4.21 -15.02
N VAL A 803 11.59 4.13 -15.97
CA VAL A 803 11.20 5.19 -16.91
C VAL A 803 9.68 5.15 -17.10
N ASP A 804 9.08 6.26 -17.51
CA ASP A 804 7.62 6.35 -17.67
C ASP A 804 7.13 5.52 -18.86
N GLU A 805 5.94 4.96 -18.73
CA GLU A 805 5.33 4.12 -19.77
C GLU A 805 5.21 4.84 -21.11
N SER A 806 4.84 6.13 -21.10
CA SER A 806 4.77 6.94 -22.33
C SER A 806 6.13 7.08 -23.02
N ASP A 807 7.22 7.14 -22.25
CA ASP A 807 8.58 7.23 -22.80
C ASP A 807 9.07 5.87 -23.35
N VAL A 808 8.65 4.76 -22.75
CA VAL A 808 8.85 3.41 -23.30
C VAL A 808 8.10 3.25 -24.63
N GLN A 809 6.82 3.64 -24.67
CA GLN A 809 6.01 3.61 -25.89
C GLN A 809 6.59 4.50 -26.99
N ASN A 810 7.07 5.69 -26.64
CA ASN A 810 7.75 6.59 -27.58
C ASN A 810 9.03 5.99 -28.16
N ALA A 811 9.84 5.33 -27.34
CA ALA A 811 11.03 4.61 -27.82
C ALA A 811 10.63 3.44 -28.74
N GLY A 812 9.55 2.72 -28.40
CA GLY A 812 8.97 1.67 -29.24
C GLY A 812 8.54 2.18 -30.62
N GLY A 813 7.79 3.29 -30.69
CA GLY A 813 7.43 3.94 -31.96
C GLY A 813 8.64 4.44 -32.76
N GLU A 814 9.72 4.82 -32.07
CA GLU A 814 11.01 5.12 -32.71
C GLU A 814 11.74 3.86 -33.24
N GLY A 815 11.31 2.65 -32.88
CA GLY A 815 11.87 1.38 -33.34
C GLY A 815 12.82 0.69 -32.36
N VAL A 816 12.79 1.07 -31.07
CA VAL A 816 13.53 0.37 -30.01
C VAL A 816 12.76 -0.87 -29.59
N GLU A 817 13.38 -2.05 -29.68
CA GLU A 817 12.84 -3.29 -29.14
C GLU A 817 13.24 -3.48 -27.67
N PHE A 818 12.39 -4.13 -26.88
CA PHE A 818 12.66 -4.43 -25.46
C PHE A 818 12.69 -5.94 -25.21
N ARG A 819 13.66 -6.39 -24.41
CA ARG A 819 13.80 -7.78 -23.94
C ARG A 819 13.88 -7.77 -22.41
N PHE A 820 12.74 -8.02 -21.76
CA PHE A 820 12.60 -8.11 -20.31
C PHE A 820 12.91 -9.52 -19.79
N LEU A 821 13.14 -9.64 -18.48
CA LEU A 821 13.50 -10.91 -17.82
C LEU A 821 14.67 -11.62 -18.54
N CYS A 822 15.64 -10.82 -18.99
CA CYS A 822 16.76 -11.29 -19.78
C CYS A 822 18.09 -10.94 -19.09
N ALA A 823 18.87 -11.95 -18.73
CA ALA A 823 20.22 -11.77 -18.18
C ALA A 823 21.27 -11.89 -19.30
N PRO A 824 22.13 -10.87 -19.50
CA PRO A 824 23.27 -10.99 -20.41
C PRO A 824 24.33 -11.93 -19.81
N GLY A 825 24.75 -12.93 -20.58
CA GLY A 825 25.76 -13.92 -20.20
C GLY A 825 27.18 -13.51 -20.62
N ALA A 826 27.40 -13.23 -21.90
CA ALA A 826 28.70 -12.83 -22.45
C ALA A 826 28.54 -12.04 -23.76
N VAL A 827 29.45 -11.09 -24.01
CA VAL A 827 29.58 -10.45 -25.32
C VAL A 827 30.36 -11.39 -26.24
N LEU A 828 29.77 -11.75 -27.37
CA LEU A 828 30.39 -12.63 -28.37
C LEU A 828 31.27 -11.80 -29.30
N THR A 829 32.47 -12.30 -29.59
CA THR A 829 33.48 -11.56 -30.36
C THR A 829 34.19 -12.44 -31.38
N GLU A 830 34.50 -11.89 -32.55
CA GLU A 830 35.44 -12.46 -33.53
C GLU A 830 36.54 -11.43 -33.84
N LYS A 831 37.81 -11.84 -33.78
CA LYS A 831 38.98 -10.94 -33.92
C LYS A 831 38.87 -9.69 -33.05
N ASP A 832 38.43 -9.88 -31.80
CA ASP A 832 38.19 -8.82 -30.81
C ASP A 832 37.10 -7.80 -31.19
N ARG A 833 36.24 -8.10 -32.17
CA ARG A 833 35.09 -7.27 -32.55
C ARG A 833 33.77 -7.96 -32.18
N VAL A 834 32.81 -7.19 -31.66
CA VAL A 834 31.46 -7.68 -31.31
C VAL A 834 30.76 -8.33 -32.50
N THR A 835 30.26 -9.54 -32.30
CA THR A 835 29.40 -10.28 -33.27
C THR A 835 28.06 -10.70 -32.68
N GLY A 836 27.89 -10.61 -31.36
CA GLY A 836 26.61 -10.87 -30.71
C GLY A 836 26.64 -10.80 -29.19
N LEU A 837 25.55 -11.24 -28.58
CA LEU A 837 25.35 -11.31 -27.14
C LEU A 837 24.70 -12.65 -26.78
N GLU A 838 25.27 -13.36 -25.81
CA GLU A 838 24.62 -14.49 -25.16
C GLU A 838 23.66 -13.98 -24.08
N CYS A 839 22.43 -14.49 -24.09
CA CYS A 839 21.37 -14.14 -23.17
C CYS A 839 20.77 -15.38 -22.52
N ARG A 840 20.19 -15.23 -21.33
CA ARG A 840 19.44 -16.27 -20.62
C ARG A 840 18.11 -15.72 -20.10
N GLY A 841 17.06 -16.52 -20.20
CA GLY A 841 15.75 -16.19 -19.65
C GLY A 841 15.74 -16.28 -18.11
N LEU A 842 14.98 -15.38 -17.48
CA LEU A 842 14.72 -15.35 -16.04
C LEU A 842 13.24 -15.58 -15.75
N GLU A 843 12.94 -16.22 -14.63
CA GLU A 843 11.59 -16.39 -14.07
C GLU A 843 11.51 -15.84 -12.64
N LEU A 844 10.28 -15.62 -12.16
CA LEU A 844 10.04 -15.12 -10.82
C LEU A 844 10.04 -16.29 -9.81
N GLY A 845 10.99 -16.27 -8.89
CA GLY A 845 11.09 -17.18 -7.74
C GLY A 845 10.28 -16.72 -6.51
N PRO A 846 10.53 -17.35 -5.34
CA PRO A 846 9.82 -17.04 -4.11
C PRO A 846 10.05 -15.59 -3.67
N VAL A 847 9.07 -15.10 -2.91
CA VAL A 847 9.06 -13.75 -2.35
C VAL A 847 10.00 -13.69 -1.15
N ASP A 848 10.95 -12.78 -1.17
CA ASP A 848 11.86 -12.52 -0.05
C ASP A 848 11.17 -11.75 1.10
N GLU A 849 11.91 -11.50 2.18
CA GLU A 849 11.44 -10.75 3.36
C GLU A 849 10.95 -9.32 3.03
N ASN A 850 11.34 -8.79 1.87
CA ASN A 850 10.97 -7.47 1.39
C ASN A 850 9.83 -7.49 0.36
N GLY A 851 9.18 -8.64 0.14
CA GLY A 851 8.11 -8.74 -0.85
C GLY A 851 8.61 -8.84 -2.29
N ARG A 852 9.92 -8.93 -2.54
CA ARG A 852 10.49 -9.03 -3.89
C ARG A 852 10.63 -10.49 -4.30
N ARG A 853 10.20 -10.81 -5.52
CA ARG A 853 10.44 -12.15 -6.08
C ARG A 853 11.88 -12.25 -6.56
N ALA A 854 12.63 -13.22 -6.04
CA ALA A 854 13.98 -13.50 -6.51
C ALA A 854 13.95 -13.90 -7.98
N LEU A 855 14.82 -13.34 -8.83
CA LEU A 855 14.91 -13.77 -10.24
C LEU A 855 15.71 -15.07 -10.32
N LYS A 856 15.14 -16.10 -10.91
CA LYS A 856 15.80 -17.40 -11.12
C LYS A 856 16.10 -17.61 -12.61
N PRO A 857 17.30 -18.08 -12.97
CA PRO A 857 17.58 -18.49 -14.34
C PRO A 857 16.67 -19.65 -14.76
N VAL A 858 16.04 -19.52 -15.93
CA VAL A 858 15.28 -20.63 -16.53
C VAL A 858 16.29 -21.62 -17.11
N ALA A 859 16.22 -22.88 -16.66
CA ALA A 859 17.13 -23.93 -17.14
C ALA A 859 17.01 -24.09 -18.66
N ARG A 860 18.16 -24.22 -19.35
CA ARG A 860 18.25 -24.38 -20.82
C ARG A 860 17.62 -23.25 -21.66
N SER A 861 17.46 -22.05 -21.09
CA SER A 861 16.92 -20.87 -21.80
C SER A 861 17.98 -20.00 -22.50
N GLY A 862 19.21 -20.52 -22.68
CA GLY A 862 20.30 -19.77 -23.31
C GLY A 862 20.04 -19.55 -24.80
N TYR A 863 20.14 -18.31 -25.27
CA TYR A 863 20.04 -17.97 -26.68
C TYR A 863 21.07 -16.89 -27.08
N ARG A 864 21.31 -16.76 -28.37
CA ARG A 864 22.26 -15.77 -28.93
C ARG A 864 21.50 -14.73 -29.74
N VAL A 865 21.90 -13.48 -29.61
CA VAL A 865 21.42 -12.37 -30.44
C VAL A 865 22.59 -11.81 -31.23
N GLU A 866 22.45 -11.78 -32.55
CA GLU A 866 23.47 -11.18 -33.42
C GLU A 866 23.45 -9.66 -33.32
N LEU A 867 24.59 -9.08 -32.98
CA LEU A 867 24.80 -7.66 -32.75
C LEU A 867 26.19 -7.30 -33.26
N ASP A 868 26.37 -6.10 -33.80
CA ASP A 868 27.70 -5.58 -34.15
C ASP A 868 28.18 -4.51 -33.16
N THR A 869 27.29 -4.08 -32.27
CA THR A 869 27.56 -3.06 -31.25
C THR A 869 26.84 -3.39 -29.96
N VAL A 870 27.52 -3.28 -28.82
CA VAL A 870 26.91 -3.40 -27.48
C VAL A 870 27.16 -2.10 -26.70
N VAL A 871 26.10 -1.48 -26.20
CA VAL A 871 26.17 -0.30 -25.34
C VAL A 871 25.89 -0.72 -23.91
N VAL A 872 26.86 -0.53 -23.01
CA VAL A 872 26.74 -0.91 -21.61
C VAL A 872 26.41 0.32 -20.75
N VAL A 873 25.37 0.21 -19.94
CA VAL A 873 24.97 1.23 -18.98
C VAL A 873 25.76 1.03 -17.69
N ALA A 874 27.01 1.48 -17.67
CA ALA A 874 27.84 1.46 -16.47
C ALA A 874 27.23 2.34 -15.37
N GLY A 875 26.83 1.76 -14.23
CA GLY A 875 26.47 2.53 -13.05
C GLY A 875 27.66 3.39 -12.62
N GLY A 876 27.46 4.69 -12.43
CA GLY A 876 28.51 5.56 -11.90
C GLY A 876 28.90 5.10 -10.49
N ALA A 877 30.19 4.87 -10.23
CA ALA A 877 30.67 4.86 -8.86
C ALA A 877 30.65 6.30 -8.35
N ALA A 878 30.22 6.48 -7.10
CA ALA A 878 30.16 7.80 -6.51
C ALA A 878 31.59 8.36 -6.29
N GLY A 879 31.71 9.68 -6.45
CA GLY A 879 32.78 10.48 -5.87
C GLY A 879 34.01 10.78 -6.72
N LEU A 880 34.92 11.51 -6.07
CA LEU A 880 36.12 12.13 -6.62
C LEU A 880 37.35 11.68 -5.79
N PRO A 881 37.64 10.37 -5.67
CA PRO A 881 38.62 9.86 -4.68
C PRO A 881 40.03 10.42 -4.87
N SER A 882 40.42 10.75 -6.11
CA SER A 882 41.69 11.45 -6.38
C SER A 882 41.70 12.87 -5.84
N ILE A 883 40.59 13.60 -5.95
CA ILE A 883 40.44 14.95 -5.41
C ILE A 883 40.31 14.88 -3.88
N ALA A 884 39.49 13.97 -3.36
CA ALA A 884 39.32 13.78 -1.91
C ALA A 884 40.67 13.51 -1.22
N ARG A 885 41.49 12.62 -1.78
CA ARG A 885 42.84 12.34 -1.26
C ARG A 885 43.79 13.54 -1.36
N LYS A 886 43.74 14.30 -2.45
CA LYS A 886 44.60 15.49 -2.63
C LYS A 886 44.22 16.64 -1.71
N GLU A 887 42.92 16.80 -1.42
CA GLU A 887 42.36 17.94 -0.68
C GLU A 887 42.06 17.62 0.81
N GLY A 888 42.33 16.39 1.26
CA GLY A 888 42.15 15.98 2.66
C GLY A 888 40.70 15.72 3.08
N LEU A 889 39.85 15.26 2.15
CA LEU A 889 38.42 14.99 2.41
C LEU A 889 38.15 13.51 2.64
N GLU A 890 37.24 13.21 3.55
CA GLU A 890 36.78 11.86 3.81
C GLU A 890 35.80 11.36 2.74
N THR A 891 35.80 10.04 2.51
CA THR A 891 34.88 9.38 1.57
C THR A 891 34.16 8.22 2.24
N THR A 892 32.92 8.01 1.85
CA THR A 892 32.13 6.81 2.20
C THR A 892 32.70 5.55 1.53
N GLU A 893 32.24 4.37 1.96
CA GLU A 893 32.60 3.07 1.32
C GLU A 893 32.29 3.03 -0.18
N SER A 894 31.29 3.79 -0.62
CA SER A 894 30.89 3.90 -2.03
C SER A 894 31.86 4.72 -2.89
N GLY A 895 32.80 5.43 -2.27
CA GLY A 895 33.71 6.40 -2.90
C GLY A 895 33.19 7.85 -2.93
N ALA A 896 31.92 8.10 -2.57
CA ALA A 896 31.34 9.45 -2.46
C ALA A 896 32.01 10.27 -1.35
N LEU A 897 32.03 11.61 -1.48
CA LEU A 897 32.45 12.49 -0.39
C LEU A 897 31.54 12.30 0.83
N ALA A 898 32.13 12.12 2.00
CA ALA A 898 31.40 12.01 3.25
C ALA A 898 30.90 13.39 3.68
N VAL A 899 29.60 13.49 3.96
CA VAL A 899 28.96 14.72 4.43
C VAL A 899 27.98 14.43 5.54
N ASP A 900 27.77 15.42 6.41
CA ASP A 900 26.64 15.42 7.32
C ASP A 900 25.33 15.54 6.52
N PRO A 901 24.37 14.62 6.68
CA PRO A 901 23.17 14.57 5.85
C PRO A 901 22.18 15.71 6.14
N ARG A 902 22.34 16.48 7.23
CA ARG A 902 21.49 17.63 7.59
C ARG A 902 22.06 18.97 7.11
N THR A 903 23.38 19.12 7.11
CA THR A 903 24.09 20.37 6.81
C THR A 903 24.89 20.33 5.51
N MET A 904 25.11 19.15 4.93
CA MET A 904 25.98 18.92 3.77
C MET A 904 27.47 19.26 4.01
N ALA A 905 27.86 19.50 5.27
CA ALA A 905 29.23 19.83 5.65
C ALA A 905 30.13 18.59 5.56
N THR A 906 31.38 18.79 5.12
CA THR A 906 32.42 17.74 5.11
C THR A 906 33.21 17.75 6.43
N ASN A 907 34.22 16.88 6.52
CA ASN A 907 35.18 16.89 7.64
C ASN A 907 36.03 18.19 7.71
N ARG A 908 36.02 19.02 6.66
CA ARG A 908 36.82 20.25 6.58
C ARG A 908 35.93 21.50 6.82
N PRO A 909 36.25 22.36 7.80
CA PRO A 909 35.50 23.59 8.06
C PRO A 909 35.38 24.49 6.81
N GLY A 910 34.19 25.04 6.59
CA GLY A 910 33.89 25.88 5.43
C GLY A 910 33.77 25.13 4.10
N VAL A 911 33.90 23.79 4.09
CA VAL A 911 33.78 22.97 2.88
C VAL A 911 32.55 22.07 2.97
N PHE A 912 31.72 22.15 1.94
CA PHE A 912 30.47 21.42 1.77
C PHE A 912 30.54 20.58 0.50
N ALA A 913 29.77 19.50 0.43
CA ALA A 913 29.65 18.72 -0.79
C ALA A 913 28.20 18.31 -1.06
N GLY A 914 27.83 18.24 -2.34
CA GLY A 914 26.48 17.83 -2.70
C GLY A 914 26.29 17.42 -4.15
N GLY A 915 25.08 16.98 -4.48
CA GLY A 915 24.80 16.37 -5.77
C GLY A 915 25.54 15.04 -5.92
N GLU A 916 25.97 14.72 -7.14
CA GLU A 916 26.61 13.43 -7.42
C GLU A 916 27.95 13.21 -6.70
N ALA A 917 28.61 14.29 -6.28
CA ALA A 917 29.88 14.23 -5.52
C ALA A 917 29.72 13.47 -4.19
N ALA A 918 28.56 13.60 -3.55
CA ALA A 918 28.26 13.04 -2.23
C ALA A 918 27.13 11.99 -2.25
N ALA A 919 26.26 11.99 -3.26
CA ALA A 919 25.15 11.04 -3.38
C ALA A 919 25.40 9.91 -4.40
N GLY A 920 26.37 10.07 -5.31
CA GLY A 920 26.42 9.29 -6.55
C GLY A 920 25.35 9.72 -7.56
N PRO A 921 25.13 8.96 -8.65
CA PRO A 921 24.14 9.30 -9.67
C PRO A 921 22.72 9.43 -9.11
N ILE A 922 22.10 10.60 -9.27
CA ILE A 922 20.76 10.92 -8.76
C ILE A 922 19.95 11.72 -9.81
N PRO A 923 18.61 11.70 -9.75
CA PRO A 923 17.77 12.50 -10.65
C PRO A 923 18.05 14.01 -10.56
N VAL A 924 17.76 14.73 -11.64
CA VAL A 924 18.07 16.17 -11.78
C VAL A 924 17.49 17.00 -10.63
N VAL A 925 16.20 16.82 -10.32
CA VAL A 925 15.52 17.59 -9.25
C VAL A 925 16.06 17.23 -7.87
N GLN A 926 16.53 15.99 -7.66
CA GLN A 926 17.18 15.59 -6.42
C GLN A 926 18.56 16.24 -6.28
N ALA A 927 19.34 16.33 -7.36
CA ALA A 927 20.61 17.06 -7.35
C ALA A 927 20.39 18.55 -7.04
N MET A 928 19.36 19.17 -7.61
CA MET A 928 18.98 20.55 -7.28
C MET A 928 18.62 20.71 -5.81
N ALA A 929 17.89 19.76 -5.21
CA ALA A 929 17.54 19.79 -3.79
C ALA A 929 18.78 19.77 -2.88
N TRP A 930 19.79 18.97 -3.23
CA TRP A 930 21.08 18.99 -2.52
C TRP A 930 21.78 20.34 -2.67
N GLY A 931 21.74 20.95 -3.87
CA GLY A 931 22.23 22.30 -4.10
C GLY A 931 21.54 23.35 -3.22
N ARG A 932 20.20 23.32 -3.13
CA ARG A 932 19.41 24.22 -2.28
C ARG A 932 19.77 24.04 -0.80
N LYS A 933 19.88 22.80 -0.34
CA LYS A 933 20.25 22.46 1.03
C LYS A 933 21.67 22.91 1.40
N ALA A 934 22.62 22.74 0.48
CA ALA A 934 23.99 23.23 0.64
C ALA A 934 24.02 24.76 0.70
N ALA A 935 23.30 25.47 -0.17
CA ALA A 935 23.19 26.93 -0.13
C ALA A 935 22.59 27.44 1.19
N GLU A 936 21.59 26.75 1.72
CA GLU A 936 21.01 27.10 3.02
C GLU A 936 22.04 26.97 4.15
N SER A 937 22.74 25.84 4.18
CA SER A 937 23.74 25.52 5.22
C SER A 937 24.98 26.42 5.13
N ILE A 938 25.46 26.72 3.92
CA ILE A 938 26.56 27.67 3.68
C ILE A 938 26.17 29.07 4.18
N GLY A 939 24.93 29.52 3.91
CA GLY A 939 24.46 30.80 4.42
C GLY A 939 24.52 30.88 5.95
N ARG A 940 24.06 29.84 6.65
CA ARG A 940 24.10 29.77 8.12
C ARG A 940 25.53 29.73 8.66
N TYR A 941 26.41 28.98 8.00
CA TYR A 941 27.83 28.94 8.33
C TYR A 941 28.48 30.32 8.21
N ILE A 942 28.16 31.09 7.17
CA ILE A 942 28.65 32.47 6.99
C ILE A 942 28.11 33.39 8.10
N ASP A 943 26.86 33.18 8.53
CA ASP A 943 26.21 33.94 9.60
C ASP A 943 26.66 33.50 11.01
N GLY A 944 27.53 32.49 11.13
CA GLY A 944 28.02 31.95 12.41
C GLY A 944 27.02 31.03 13.13
N ASP A 945 25.92 30.66 12.49
CA ASP A 945 24.92 29.73 13.02
C ASP A 945 25.29 28.29 12.66
N LEU A 946 25.84 27.57 13.64
CA LEU A 946 26.23 26.17 13.53
C LEU A 946 25.16 25.21 14.06
N SER A 947 23.98 25.71 14.44
CA SER A 947 22.91 24.85 14.96
C SER A 947 22.25 24.02 13.85
N GLU A 948 21.70 22.87 14.21
CA GLU A 948 21.01 22.04 13.22
C GLU A 948 19.76 22.75 12.65
N PRO A 949 19.44 22.54 11.36
CA PRO A 949 18.21 23.09 10.78
C PRO A 949 16.96 22.54 11.45
N VAL A 950 16.06 23.43 11.88
CA VAL A 950 14.72 23.06 12.35
C VAL A 950 13.84 22.79 11.12
N ALA A 951 13.38 21.55 10.97
CA ALA A 951 12.49 21.19 9.88
C ALA A 951 11.12 21.86 10.06
N LYS A 952 10.54 22.30 8.94
CA LYS A 952 9.20 22.90 8.88
C LYS A 952 8.33 22.07 7.95
N ALA A 953 7.04 22.03 8.24
CA ALA A 953 6.07 21.44 7.31
C ALA A 953 6.08 22.25 6.01
N VAL A 954 5.98 21.56 4.88
CA VAL A 954 5.98 22.20 3.57
C VAL A 954 4.61 22.83 3.35
N ARG A 955 4.60 24.13 3.01
CA ARG A 955 3.40 24.93 2.77
C ARG A 955 3.54 25.77 1.51
N PRO A 956 2.43 26.05 0.80
CA PRO A 956 2.43 27.08 -0.22
C PRO A 956 2.67 28.44 0.43
N SER A 957 3.26 29.38 -0.30
CA SER A 957 3.53 30.71 0.23
C SER A 957 2.29 31.59 0.35
N PHE A 958 1.26 31.28 -0.41
CA PHE A 958 -0.08 31.83 -0.28
C PHE A 958 -1.09 30.88 -0.91
N TYR A 959 -2.36 31.07 -0.58
CA TYR A 959 -3.46 30.28 -1.12
C TYR A 959 -4.16 31.05 -2.23
N VAL A 960 -4.30 30.40 -3.39
CA VAL A 960 -5.05 30.96 -4.52
C VAL A 960 -6.53 30.64 -4.33
N PRO A 961 -7.44 31.63 -4.34
CA PRO A 961 -8.88 31.37 -4.24
C PRO A 961 -9.36 30.35 -5.25
N GLU A 962 -10.41 29.58 -4.91
CA GLU A 962 -11.06 28.75 -5.91
C GLU A 962 -11.62 29.63 -7.05
N TYR A 963 -11.52 29.14 -8.28
CA TYR A 963 -12.14 29.76 -9.44
C TYR A 963 -13.56 29.22 -9.60
N ASP A 964 -14.48 30.05 -10.08
CA ASP A 964 -15.88 29.66 -10.30
C ASP A 964 -15.94 28.46 -11.25
N ARG A 965 -16.39 27.32 -10.70
CA ARG A 965 -16.63 26.08 -11.42
C ARG A 965 -18.11 26.07 -11.80
N ALA A 966 -18.50 26.89 -12.77
CA ALA A 966 -19.84 26.86 -13.35
C ALA A 966 -20.11 25.47 -13.98
N GLY A 967 -20.59 24.50 -13.17
CA GLY A 967 -20.82 23.12 -13.59
C GLY A 967 -20.55 22.00 -12.56
N GLY A 968 -20.10 22.29 -11.32
CA GLY A 968 -19.86 21.26 -10.29
C GLY A 968 -18.39 20.77 -10.23
N PRO A 969 -18.09 19.69 -9.48
CA PRO A 969 -16.73 19.14 -9.42
C PRO A 969 -16.25 18.79 -10.85
N PRO A 970 -14.93 18.89 -11.14
CA PRO A 970 -14.44 18.62 -12.48
C PRO A 970 -14.95 17.26 -12.93
N ALA A 971 -15.67 17.21 -14.06
CA ALA A 971 -15.67 15.98 -14.83
C ALA A 971 -14.19 15.62 -14.96
N LEU A 972 -13.81 14.41 -14.55
CA LEU A 972 -12.44 13.93 -14.68
C LEU A 972 -12.16 13.76 -16.18
N ALA A 973 -12.01 14.87 -16.88
CA ALA A 973 -11.64 14.92 -18.27
C ALA A 973 -10.29 14.20 -18.42
N ASP A 974 -10.11 13.51 -19.53
CA ASP A 974 -8.87 12.80 -19.78
C ASP A 974 -7.69 13.78 -19.83
N ARG A 975 -6.61 13.41 -19.14
CA ARG A 975 -5.33 14.14 -19.19
C ARG A 975 -4.95 14.36 -20.67
N PRO A 976 -4.61 15.57 -21.13
CA PRO A 976 -4.20 15.77 -22.51
C PRO A 976 -2.89 15.06 -22.79
N ASP A 977 -2.79 14.41 -23.94
CA ASP A 977 -1.54 13.82 -24.39
C ASP A 977 -0.57 14.93 -24.85
N MET A 978 0.71 14.73 -24.58
CA MET A 978 1.75 15.68 -24.98
C MET A 978 1.86 15.71 -26.52
N PRO A 979 1.69 16.85 -27.19
CA PRO A 979 1.98 16.98 -28.61
C PRO A 979 3.44 16.64 -28.90
N MET A 980 3.67 15.89 -29.97
CA MET A 980 5.01 15.42 -30.35
C MET A 980 5.27 15.60 -31.84
N LEU A 981 6.55 15.65 -32.21
CA LEU A 981 6.98 15.53 -33.60
C LEU A 981 6.47 14.21 -34.21
N PRO A 982 6.03 14.20 -35.48
CA PRO A 982 5.63 12.97 -36.17
C PRO A 982 6.76 11.93 -36.18
N GLU A 983 6.44 10.65 -35.97
CA GLU A 983 7.42 9.55 -35.86
C GLU A 983 8.41 9.49 -37.03
N ALA A 984 7.90 9.68 -38.26
CA ALA A 984 8.72 9.72 -39.48
C ALA A 984 9.82 10.78 -39.44
N ARG A 985 9.65 11.84 -38.63
CA ARG A 985 10.62 12.91 -38.44
C ARG A 985 11.50 12.72 -37.21
N ARG A 986 11.17 11.81 -36.28
CA ARG A 986 11.96 11.56 -35.05
C ARG A 986 13.28 10.83 -35.34
N LYS A 987 13.26 9.86 -36.26
CA LYS A 987 14.40 8.94 -36.54
C LYS A 987 15.55 9.58 -37.33
N LYS A 988 15.37 10.79 -37.87
CA LYS A 988 16.30 11.42 -38.83
C LYS A 988 16.95 12.72 -38.33
N ASN A 989 16.69 13.12 -37.09
CA ASN A 989 17.30 14.32 -36.51
C ASN A 989 17.27 14.26 -34.98
N HIS A 990 17.97 15.22 -34.37
CA HIS A 990 18.01 15.41 -32.93
C HIS A 990 17.12 16.58 -32.48
N ARG A 991 16.07 16.93 -33.25
CA ARG A 991 15.12 17.98 -32.83
C ARG A 991 14.32 17.51 -31.63
N GLU A 992 13.93 18.48 -30.80
CA GLU A 992 13.08 18.24 -29.62
C GLU A 992 11.80 17.50 -30.00
N VAL A 993 11.54 16.35 -29.38
CA VAL A 993 10.42 15.47 -29.75
C VAL A 993 9.09 15.96 -29.19
N GLU A 994 9.04 16.29 -27.91
CA GLU A 994 7.84 16.89 -27.30
C GLU A 994 7.75 18.37 -27.68
N THR A 995 6.58 18.85 -28.11
CA THR A 995 6.39 20.23 -28.58
C THR A 995 5.60 21.12 -27.61
N GLY A 996 5.18 20.58 -26.46
CA GLY A 996 4.42 21.31 -25.43
C GLY A 996 2.91 21.31 -25.67
N LEU A 997 2.14 21.49 -24.58
CA LEU A 997 0.68 21.54 -24.64
C LEU A 997 0.18 22.82 -25.33
N LEU A 998 -0.97 22.69 -26.01
CA LEU A 998 -1.74 23.84 -26.49
C LEU A 998 -2.42 24.56 -25.33
N ALA A 999 -2.74 25.85 -25.50
CA ALA A 999 -3.27 26.70 -24.44
C ALA A 999 -4.54 26.13 -23.80
N ASP A 1000 -5.56 25.83 -24.60
CA ASP A 1000 -6.84 25.31 -24.07
C ASP A 1000 -6.66 23.98 -23.32
N SER A 1001 -5.82 23.08 -23.85
CA SER A 1001 -5.49 21.82 -23.21
C SER A 1001 -4.75 22.02 -21.88
N ALA A 1002 -3.80 22.95 -21.83
CA ALA A 1002 -3.06 23.25 -20.61
C ALA A 1002 -3.94 23.90 -19.52
N LEU A 1003 -4.79 24.85 -19.89
CA LEU A 1003 -5.74 25.48 -18.97
C LEU A 1003 -6.77 24.47 -18.46
N GLY A 1004 -7.28 23.60 -19.34
CA GLY A 1004 -8.17 22.49 -18.97
C GLY A 1004 -7.51 21.50 -18.00
N GLU A 1005 -6.27 21.11 -18.27
CA GLU A 1005 -5.52 20.20 -17.39
C GLU A 1005 -5.22 20.84 -16.03
N ALA A 1006 -4.89 22.13 -15.99
CA ALA A 1006 -4.70 22.85 -14.73
C ALA A 1006 -5.98 22.87 -13.89
N ARG A 1007 -7.15 23.00 -14.53
CA ARG A 1007 -8.47 23.02 -13.86
C ARG A 1007 -8.90 21.67 -13.30
N ARG A 1008 -8.22 20.58 -13.66
CA ARG A 1008 -8.46 19.22 -13.14
C ARG A 1008 -7.83 19.00 -11.75
N CYS A 1009 -6.95 19.90 -11.31
CA CYS A 1009 -6.29 19.82 -10.01
C CYS A 1009 -7.30 19.82 -8.85
N LEU A 1010 -7.16 18.88 -7.91
CA LEU A 1010 -8.04 18.74 -6.75
C LEU A 1010 -7.78 19.74 -5.61
N ARG A 1011 -6.79 20.64 -5.77
CA ARG A 1011 -6.44 21.68 -4.79
C ARG A 1011 -6.26 21.14 -3.36
N CYS A 1012 -5.41 20.11 -3.22
CA CYS A 1012 -5.24 19.37 -1.95
C CYS A 1012 -4.80 20.26 -0.79
N GLU A 1013 -4.03 21.32 -1.06
CA GLU A 1013 -3.56 22.29 -0.08
C GLU A 1013 -4.69 23.02 0.64
N LEU A 1014 -5.86 23.18 -0.01
CA LEU A 1014 -7.04 23.84 0.55
C LEU A 1014 -7.77 22.97 1.58
N ARG A 1015 -7.37 21.70 1.77
CA ARG A 1015 -7.95 20.78 2.76
C ARG A 1015 -7.22 20.79 4.11
N THR A 1016 -6.18 21.61 4.23
CA THR A 1016 -5.49 21.86 5.50
C THR A 1016 -6.23 22.92 6.29
N LYS A 1017 -6.05 22.96 7.62
CA LYS A 1017 -6.63 24.02 8.48
C LYS A 1017 -6.28 25.42 7.96
N GLU A 1018 -5.00 25.68 7.72
CA GLU A 1018 -4.52 26.96 7.15
C GLU A 1018 -5.13 27.27 5.78
N GLY A 1019 -5.35 26.25 4.94
CA GLY A 1019 -5.97 26.41 3.63
C GLY A 1019 -7.46 26.75 3.69
N ILE A 1020 -8.19 26.18 4.66
CA ILE A 1020 -9.60 26.46 4.91
C ILE A 1020 -9.76 27.89 5.46
N GLU A 1021 -8.96 28.24 6.47
CA GLU A 1021 -8.94 29.58 7.07
C GLU A 1021 -8.61 30.67 6.04
N ALA A 1022 -7.62 30.42 5.17
CA ALA A 1022 -7.22 31.37 4.13
C ALA A 1022 -8.32 31.67 3.10
N LEU A 1023 -9.36 30.83 3.00
CA LEU A 1023 -10.52 31.03 2.13
C LEU A 1023 -11.73 31.64 2.86
N GLY A 1024 -11.59 31.99 4.14
CA GLY A 1024 -12.69 32.52 4.95
C GLY A 1024 -13.73 31.47 5.37
N GLY A 1025 -13.39 30.18 5.28
CA GLY A 1025 -14.18 29.12 5.91
C GLY A 1025 -13.91 29.11 7.40
N GLY A 1026 -14.87 29.56 8.21
CA GLY A 1026 -14.89 29.21 9.63
C GLY A 1026 -15.21 27.73 9.80
N ASP A 1027 -14.72 27.11 10.88
CA ASP A 1027 -15.05 25.74 11.26
C ASP A 1027 -16.58 25.57 11.39
N ASP A 1028 -17.21 25.00 10.36
CA ASP A 1028 -18.58 24.43 10.39
C ASP A 1028 -18.50 22.90 10.41
#